data_AF-A0A8T2SH82-F1
#
_entry.id   AF-A0A8T2SH82-F1
#
_cell.length_a   1.000
_cell.length_b   1.000
_cell.length_c   1.000
_cell.angle_alpha   90.00
_cell.angle_beta   90.00
_cell.angle_gamma   90.00
#
_symmetry.space_group_name_H-M   'P 1'
#
loop_
_entity.id
_entity.type
_entity.pdbx_description
1 polymer ?
#
loop_
_entity_poly.entity_id
_entity_poly.type
_entity_poly.pdbx_seq_one_letter_code
_entity_poly.pdbx_strand_id
1 'polypeptide(L)'
;MDRAEDLQLHNWGSAQAAMLFGGSLIPAALQLLRFLRDVDQHPCLYRGPAVSHAIRRYEKFWLPLLNQHNATSPLHPPLDCAWIWHVHRLNPIAYARDCELLFGRLLDASFKACDDKVSSVDFTRRLWDECFPEESYDLDLSRFQYDSQWVHHMNPEEVRNIEYNLEDAVMRQQGFFYQVSQSHFEDERFLEAAQQRYKAFLHLFKITEFKVFLVPTYDIDLMWHAHQLHPKAYLQDLTELLGRVLEHDDSDFDRSPGQKLDKGFHETCELWLQNYGDVYERAGAMYRGLPPAPILPSHQIPAVGTPIDFVPLTPREVLQVYVTILRVQNLPKKKGDIRVRLKLEKKCSSFKLETFSVPLREGAVWKHTWTFQAEKSTEALKIELLRRHSSILTQMMEGSDVLGYTSVCWEYLLSMPTLSLCGWLPLTRWVSQSNCPSLYVCISLTPPELGPHLLRIINSLPTDDEGRMGMGSFFDRRGCWLTRTVLDHSNKEVFIIRARFSDGFTRTPEAQKCIYIHQGGWEYKNSHSRTGYAPAAVVAVAHQVVTGQESKRELSKQRCWCFFGNTSELLVRASDVDSNWDLRLDLELHGNLGGQVRLVCGRKLDYEVKGATEEEEGGFVTVIRYNLADAPLGKATALFNWRTGAMEVSPQESVVLILLFSSIISRSVLDMKHITVNFNSRRRPPPRSVKTSDEWGSVIVRTAEGGRMAKTMAPFYMWWGMSALVWSTVFYTPSNTMFGALGTGLLITCTIMWFEESYLLLG
;
A
#
# COMPACT_ATOMS: atom_id res chain seq x y z
N MET A 1 5.17 -40.45 11.33
CA MET A 1 4.75 -39.05 11.12
C MET A 1 3.89 -38.61 12.28
N ASP A 2 2.95 -39.46 12.72
CA ASP A 2 2.00 -39.23 13.83
C ASP A 2 2.61 -38.59 15.09
N ARG A 3 3.70 -39.12 15.65
CA ARG A 3 4.28 -38.59 16.91
C ARG A 3 4.72 -37.12 16.85
N ALA A 4 5.15 -36.62 15.69
CA ALA A 4 5.58 -35.23 15.55
C ALA A 4 4.37 -34.28 15.43
N GLU A 5 3.36 -34.68 14.67
CA GLU A 5 2.10 -33.93 14.54
C GLU A 5 1.33 -33.91 15.88
N ASP A 6 1.34 -35.03 16.62
CA ASP A 6 0.77 -35.11 17.97
C ASP A 6 1.44 -34.13 18.94
N LEU A 7 2.78 -34.03 18.89
CA LEU A 7 3.53 -33.08 19.71
C LEU A 7 3.21 -31.64 19.31
N GLN A 8 3.09 -31.35 18.01
CA GLN A 8 2.73 -30.03 17.52
C GLN A 8 1.35 -29.59 17.99
N LEU A 9 0.37 -30.50 17.92
CA LEU A 9 -0.99 -30.25 18.41
C LEU A 9 -1.01 -30.07 19.94
N HIS A 10 -0.23 -30.86 20.68
CA HIS A 10 -0.09 -30.73 22.13
C HIS A 10 0.52 -29.38 22.53
N ASN A 11 1.59 -28.96 21.84
CA ASN A 11 2.23 -27.67 22.08
C ASN A 11 1.29 -26.50 21.76
N TRP A 12 0.55 -26.58 20.65
CA TRP A 12 -0.46 -25.58 20.32
C TRP A 12 -1.55 -25.51 21.39
N GLY A 13 -2.11 -26.64 21.80
CA GLY A 13 -3.10 -26.71 22.87
C GLY A 13 -2.59 -26.15 24.20
N SER A 14 -1.34 -26.44 24.55
CA SER A 14 -0.68 -25.92 25.76
C SER A 14 -0.50 -24.41 25.70
N ALA A 15 -0.15 -23.85 24.54
CA ALA A 15 -0.09 -22.42 24.34
C ALA A 15 -1.47 -21.76 24.49
N GLN A 16 -2.51 -22.32 23.87
CA GLN A 16 -3.85 -21.72 23.89
C GLN A 16 -4.52 -21.77 25.27
N ALA A 17 -4.09 -22.68 26.16
CA ALA A 17 -4.57 -22.75 27.54
C ALA A 17 -4.18 -21.53 28.41
N ALA A 18 -3.23 -20.70 27.96
CA ALA A 18 -2.88 -19.46 28.66
C ALA A 18 -4.06 -18.49 28.71
N MET A 19 -4.43 -18.06 29.91
CA MET A 19 -5.42 -17.01 30.15
C MET A 19 -4.69 -15.70 30.33
N LEU A 20 -4.78 -14.82 29.33
CA LEU A 20 -4.12 -13.52 29.34
C LEU A 20 -5.18 -12.43 29.52
N PHE A 21 -4.90 -11.46 30.38
CA PHE A 21 -5.64 -10.20 30.51
C PHE A 21 -7.16 -10.39 30.67
N GLY A 22 -7.58 -11.31 31.55
CA GLY A 22 -9.01 -11.60 31.78
C GLY A 22 -9.74 -12.26 30.61
N GLY A 23 -9.02 -12.71 29.56
CA GLY A 23 -9.54 -13.53 28.47
C GLY A 23 -9.33 -12.96 27.07
N SER A 24 -9.12 -11.65 26.91
CA SER A 24 -8.89 -11.03 25.59
C SER A 24 -8.10 -9.73 25.64
N LEU A 25 -7.10 -9.62 24.77
CA LEU A 25 -6.28 -8.44 24.50
C LEU A 25 -6.82 -7.60 23.33
N ILE A 26 -7.81 -8.10 22.59
CA ILE A 26 -8.31 -7.45 21.36
C ILE A 26 -8.79 -6.01 21.60
N PRO A 27 -9.61 -5.71 22.64
CA PRO A 27 -10.03 -4.33 22.90
C PRO A 27 -8.85 -3.40 23.20
N ALA A 28 -7.83 -3.90 23.92
CA ALA A 28 -6.61 -3.16 24.22
C ALA A 28 -5.79 -2.88 22.95
N ALA A 29 -5.69 -3.85 22.03
CA ALA A 29 -5.02 -3.68 20.74
C ALA A 29 -5.72 -2.63 19.86
N LEU A 30 -7.06 -2.68 19.77
CA LEU A 30 -7.84 -1.67 19.04
C LEU A 30 -7.69 -0.27 19.64
N GLN A 31 -7.67 -0.18 20.98
CA GLN A 31 -7.43 1.10 21.66
C GLN A 31 -6.02 1.63 21.39
N LEU A 32 -5.01 0.75 21.40
CA LEU A 32 -3.63 1.09 21.06
C LEU A 32 -3.52 1.62 19.63
N LEU A 33 -4.16 0.97 18.64
CA LEU A 33 -4.14 1.44 17.25
C LEU A 33 -4.72 2.85 17.09
N ARG A 34 -5.83 3.15 17.79
CA ARG A 34 -6.43 4.50 17.80
C ARG A 34 -5.48 5.52 18.43
N PHE A 35 -4.87 5.17 19.56
CA PHE A 35 -3.91 6.02 20.24
C PHE A 35 -2.68 6.33 19.37
N LEU A 36 -2.11 5.31 18.72
CA LEU A 36 -0.97 5.49 17.82
C LEU A 36 -1.33 6.36 16.62
N ARG A 37 -2.54 6.22 16.07
CA ARG A 37 -3.06 7.10 15.01
C ARG A 37 -3.11 8.56 15.47
N ASP A 38 -3.59 8.82 16.69
CA ASP A 38 -3.65 10.17 17.25
C ASP A 38 -2.23 10.76 17.42
N VAL A 39 -1.25 9.97 17.88
CA VAL A 39 0.17 10.41 17.98
C VAL A 39 0.76 10.70 16.60
N ASP A 40 0.48 9.87 15.59
CA ASP A 40 1.04 10.01 14.24
C ASP A 40 0.56 11.29 13.53
N GLN A 41 -0.57 11.86 13.96
CA GLN A 41 -1.03 13.19 13.54
C GLN A 41 -0.16 14.34 14.07
N HIS A 42 0.78 14.07 14.98
CA HIS A 42 1.67 15.06 15.58
C HIS A 42 3.14 14.63 15.50
N PRO A 43 3.78 14.74 14.32
CA PRO A 43 5.15 14.28 14.10
C PRO A 43 6.21 14.90 15.03
N CYS A 44 5.94 16.07 15.60
CA CYS A 44 6.79 16.68 16.62
C CYS A 44 6.95 15.80 17.86
N LEU A 45 6.00 14.90 18.15
CA LEU A 45 6.08 13.95 19.27
C LEU A 45 7.07 12.80 19.03
N TYR A 46 7.63 12.66 17.84
CA TYR A 46 8.65 11.65 17.56
C TYR A 46 10.08 12.14 17.77
N ARG A 47 10.34 13.46 17.78
CA ARG A 47 11.70 14.01 17.96
C ARG A 47 11.71 15.50 18.24
N GLY A 48 12.80 15.97 18.84
CA GLY A 48 13.08 17.39 19.04
C GLY A 48 12.40 17.98 20.28
N PRO A 49 12.27 19.31 20.36
CA PRO A 49 11.91 20.01 21.60
C PRO A 49 10.57 19.61 22.21
N ALA A 50 9.60 19.22 21.38
CA ALA A 50 8.30 18.75 21.86
C ALA A 50 8.42 17.48 22.71
N VAL A 51 9.34 16.56 22.35
CA VAL A 51 9.59 15.34 23.11
C VAL A 51 10.18 15.66 24.47
N SER A 52 11.23 16.49 24.51
CA SER A 52 11.85 16.89 25.79
C SER A 52 10.82 17.60 26.70
N HIS A 53 9.90 18.37 26.12
CA HIS A 53 8.82 19.04 26.87
C HIS A 53 7.77 18.06 27.39
N ALA A 54 7.35 17.11 26.55
CA ALA A 54 6.43 16.05 26.93
C ALA A 54 7.01 15.19 28.07
N ILE A 55 8.31 14.87 28.03
CA ILE A 55 8.98 14.11 29.10
C ILE A 55 8.98 14.92 30.40
N ARG A 56 9.29 16.21 30.35
CA ARG A 56 9.21 17.11 31.53
C ARG A 56 7.81 17.08 32.13
N ARG A 57 6.76 17.23 31.32
CA ARG A 57 5.36 17.23 31.79
C ARG A 57 4.95 15.87 32.35
N TYR A 58 5.40 14.79 31.73
CA TYR A 58 5.19 13.43 32.20
C TYR A 58 5.79 13.19 33.58
N GLU A 59 7.06 13.57 33.78
CA GLU A 59 7.79 13.39 35.05
C GLU A 59 7.25 14.28 36.17
N LYS A 60 7.00 15.57 35.89
CA LYS A 60 6.68 16.56 36.92
C LYS A 60 5.21 16.65 37.28
N PHE A 61 4.31 16.36 36.34
CA PHE A 61 2.88 16.58 36.53
C PHE A 61 2.11 15.28 36.45
N TRP A 62 2.24 14.52 35.36
CA TRP A 62 1.41 13.34 35.13
C TRP A 62 1.66 12.21 36.14
N LEU A 63 2.91 11.78 36.33
CA LEU A 63 3.21 10.67 37.24
C LEU A 63 2.85 10.98 38.71
N PRO A 64 3.19 12.15 39.27
CA PRO A 64 2.75 12.52 40.62
C PRO A 64 1.22 12.58 40.75
N LEU A 65 0.51 13.13 39.75
CA LEU A 65 -0.96 13.16 39.74
C LEU A 65 -1.55 11.75 39.76
N LEU A 66 -1.03 10.86 38.91
CA LEU A 66 -1.45 9.46 38.86
C LEU A 66 -1.18 8.73 40.18
N ASN A 67 -0.08 9.04 40.86
CA ASN A 67 0.23 8.46 42.17
C ASN A 67 -0.70 8.97 43.29
N GLN A 68 -1.12 10.23 43.26
CA GLN A 68 -1.98 10.81 44.29
C GLN A 68 -3.45 10.39 44.13
N HIS A 69 -3.86 10.02 42.91
CA HIS A 69 -5.24 9.67 42.62
C HIS A 69 -5.61 8.28 43.16
N ASN A 70 -6.68 8.24 43.96
CA ASN A 70 -7.29 7.00 44.42
C ASN A 70 -8.20 6.46 43.31
N ALA A 71 -8.10 5.16 43.00
CA ALA A 71 -8.62 4.50 41.81
C ALA A 71 -10.18 4.44 41.65
N THR A 72 -10.93 5.41 42.17
CA THR A 72 -12.40 5.49 42.05
C THR A 72 -12.86 5.93 40.66
N SER A 73 -12.03 6.61 39.87
CA SER A 73 -12.34 7.00 38.49
C SER A 73 -11.08 6.92 37.61
N PRO A 74 -11.18 6.50 36.34
CA PRO A 74 -10.00 6.42 35.45
C PRO A 74 -9.52 7.82 35.06
N LEU A 75 -8.20 8.05 35.13
CA LEU A 75 -7.58 9.28 34.63
C LEU A 75 -7.12 9.10 33.18
N HIS A 76 -7.20 10.18 32.40
CA HIS A 76 -6.71 10.24 31.03
C HIS A 76 -5.61 11.30 30.91
N PRO A 77 -4.39 10.94 30.45
CA PRO A 77 -3.34 11.92 30.26
C PRO A 77 -3.58 12.82 29.05
N PRO A 78 -3.00 14.05 29.05
CA PRO A 78 -2.73 14.78 27.83
C PRO A 78 -2.00 13.93 26.79
N LEU A 79 -2.22 14.16 25.49
CA LEU A 79 -1.67 13.31 24.42
C LEU A 79 -0.14 13.17 24.47
N ASP A 80 0.57 14.25 24.76
CA ASP A 80 2.03 14.29 24.89
C ASP A 80 2.52 13.45 26.07
N CYS A 81 1.91 13.60 27.25
CA CYS A 81 2.20 12.77 28.43
C CYS A 81 1.81 11.30 28.19
N ALA A 82 0.71 11.05 27.49
CA ALA A 82 0.23 9.72 27.14
C ALA A 82 1.24 8.97 26.25
N TRP A 83 1.86 9.68 25.31
CA TRP A 83 2.92 9.16 24.46
C TRP A 83 4.17 8.77 25.24
N ILE A 84 4.67 9.64 26.11
CA ILE A 84 5.83 9.31 26.95
C ILE A 84 5.51 8.14 27.88
N TRP A 85 4.30 8.11 28.46
CA TRP A 85 3.89 7.01 29.31
C TRP A 85 3.71 5.68 28.57
N HIS A 86 3.27 5.73 27.31
CA HIS A 86 3.20 4.56 26.43
C HIS A 86 4.58 3.96 26.24
N VAL A 87 5.57 4.74 25.76
CA VAL A 87 6.92 4.23 25.47
C VAL A 87 7.65 3.79 26.74
N HIS A 88 7.42 4.44 27.88
CA HIS A 88 8.00 4.01 29.15
C HIS A 88 7.52 2.60 29.55
N ARG A 89 6.21 2.33 29.40
CA ARG A 89 5.61 1.03 29.74
C ARG A 89 6.02 -0.12 28.81
N LEU A 90 6.52 0.18 27.61
CA LEU A 90 7.07 -0.84 26.72
C LEU A 90 8.38 -1.44 27.24
N ASN A 91 9.05 -0.80 28.21
CA ASN A 91 10.04 -1.46 29.05
C ASN A 91 9.46 -1.75 30.45
N PRO A 92 8.85 -2.92 30.67
CA PRO A 92 8.11 -3.21 31.90
C PRO A 92 9.03 -3.30 33.13
N ILE A 93 10.31 -3.64 32.95
CA ILE A 93 11.29 -3.72 34.04
C ILE A 93 11.72 -2.32 34.48
N ALA A 94 12.09 -1.46 33.52
CA ALA A 94 12.46 -0.07 33.80
C ALA A 94 11.28 0.68 34.42
N TYR A 95 10.09 0.58 33.81
CA TYR A 95 8.89 1.25 34.33
C TYR A 95 8.54 0.82 35.75
N ALA A 96 8.61 -0.48 36.06
CA ALA A 96 8.35 -0.97 37.41
C ALA A 96 9.40 -0.47 38.40
N ARG A 97 10.68 -0.47 38.03
CA ARG A 97 11.78 0.06 38.85
C ARG A 97 11.59 1.55 39.14
N ASP A 98 11.32 2.35 38.11
CA ASP A 98 11.16 3.79 38.25
C ASP A 98 9.92 4.12 39.09
N CYS A 99 8.81 3.40 38.92
CA CYS A 99 7.63 3.55 39.77
C CYS A 99 7.94 3.20 41.24
N GLU A 100 8.69 2.13 41.48
CA GLU A 100 9.07 1.72 42.84
C GLU A 100 10.00 2.75 43.50
N LEU A 101 11.00 3.25 42.77
CA LEU A 101 11.95 4.26 43.27
C LEU A 101 11.26 5.60 43.58
N LEU A 102 10.34 6.05 42.70
CA LEU A 102 9.70 7.35 42.82
C LEU A 102 8.48 7.35 43.75
N PHE A 103 7.73 6.26 43.77
CA PHE A 103 6.41 6.21 44.41
C PHE A 103 6.20 5.03 45.36
N GLY A 104 7.16 4.09 45.45
CA GLY A 104 7.07 2.90 46.31
C GLY A 104 5.99 1.92 45.90
N ARG A 105 5.49 2.01 44.66
CA ARG A 105 4.47 1.11 44.10
C ARG A 105 4.43 1.18 42.58
N LEU A 106 4.07 0.06 41.94
CA LEU A 106 3.76 0.04 40.51
C LEU A 106 2.48 0.83 40.19
N LEU A 107 2.63 1.90 39.40
CA LEU A 107 1.50 2.70 38.91
C LEU A 107 0.85 2.01 37.72
N ASP A 108 -0.46 1.82 37.81
CA ASP A 108 -1.29 1.21 36.78
C ASP A 108 -2.60 1.98 36.74
N ALA A 109 -2.93 2.60 35.60
CA ALA A 109 -4.27 3.13 35.43
C ALA A 109 -5.13 2.05 34.79
N SER A 110 -6.20 1.70 35.47
CA SER A 110 -7.27 0.93 34.87
C SER A 110 -7.90 1.78 33.77
N PHE A 111 -7.53 1.54 32.52
CA PHE A 111 -8.42 1.83 31.39
C PHE A 111 -9.56 0.81 31.45
N LYS A 112 -10.45 0.95 32.43
CA LYS A 112 -11.80 0.43 32.23
C LYS A 112 -12.34 1.20 31.05
N ALA A 113 -12.75 0.50 30.00
CA ALA A 113 -13.60 1.04 28.97
C ALA A 113 -14.88 1.54 29.66
N CYS A 114 -14.82 2.75 30.20
CA CYS A 114 -16.00 3.47 30.64
C CYS A 114 -16.69 3.88 29.35
N ASP A 115 -17.99 3.62 29.27
CA ASP A 115 -18.85 4.05 28.17
C ASP A 115 -18.85 5.59 27.98
N ASP A 116 -18.20 6.34 28.88
CA ASP A 116 -18.15 7.80 28.89
C ASP A 116 -16.71 8.35 28.95
N LYS A 117 -15.90 8.02 27.92
CA LYS A 117 -14.52 8.55 27.73
C LYS A 117 -14.46 10.09 27.78
N VAL A 118 -15.52 10.77 27.36
CA VAL A 118 -15.58 12.24 27.36
C VAL A 118 -15.61 12.77 28.80
N SER A 119 -16.47 12.18 29.63
CA SER A 119 -16.60 12.54 31.05
C SER A 119 -15.31 12.34 31.84
N SER A 120 -14.54 11.27 31.57
CA SER A 120 -13.27 11.00 32.24
C SER A 120 -12.11 11.91 31.80
N VAL A 121 -12.08 12.30 30.52
CA VAL A 121 -11.14 13.33 30.03
C VAL A 121 -11.45 14.68 30.67
N ASP A 122 -12.71 15.09 30.70
CA ASP A 122 -13.12 16.36 31.31
C ASP A 122 -12.85 16.38 32.82
N PHE A 123 -13.04 15.26 33.50
CA PHE A 123 -12.67 15.11 34.91
C PHE A 123 -11.16 15.30 35.11
N THR A 124 -10.34 14.63 34.29
CA THR A 124 -8.87 14.73 34.42
C THR A 124 -8.38 16.14 34.08
N ARG A 125 -8.99 16.81 33.08
CA ARG A 125 -8.67 18.21 32.75
C ARG A 125 -8.93 19.14 33.92
N ARG A 126 -10.09 19.04 34.58
CA ARG A 126 -10.41 19.88 35.76
C ARG A 126 -9.42 19.65 36.90
N LEU A 127 -9.12 18.38 37.19
CA LEU A 127 -8.15 18.03 38.23
C LEU A 127 -6.75 18.57 37.90
N TRP A 128 -6.35 18.49 36.63
CA TRP A 128 -5.09 19.07 36.15
C TRP A 128 -5.07 20.60 36.34
N ASP A 129 -6.12 21.30 35.94
CA ASP A 129 -6.22 22.76 36.09
C ASP A 129 -6.20 23.20 37.56
N GLU A 130 -6.76 22.39 38.47
CA GLU A 130 -6.71 22.61 39.92
C GLU A 130 -5.30 22.39 40.50
N CYS A 131 -4.60 21.34 40.07
CA CYS A 131 -3.26 21.00 40.57
C CYS A 131 -2.15 21.86 39.95
N PHE A 132 -2.30 22.26 38.69
CA PHE A 132 -1.24 22.85 37.86
C PHE A 132 -1.77 24.04 37.03
N PRO A 133 -2.25 25.13 37.66
CA PRO A 133 -2.92 26.23 36.95
C PRO A 133 -2.05 26.98 35.94
N GLU A 134 -0.72 26.89 36.07
CA GLU A 134 0.24 27.52 35.15
C GLU A 134 0.56 26.65 33.92
N GLU A 135 0.15 25.38 33.91
CA GLU A 135 0.46 24.41 32.86
C GLU A 135 -0.84 23.89 32.23
N SER A 136 -1.09 24.23 30.97
CA SER A 136 -2.32 23.79 30.27
C SER A 136 -2.36 22.27 30.10
N TYR A 137 -3.52 21.64 30.36
CA TYR A 137 -3.74 20.23 30.04
C TYR A 137 -3.53 19.97 28.54
N ASP A 138 -4.19 20.74 27.67
CA ASP A 138 -4.06 20.62 26.21
C ASP A 138 -2.84 21.43 25.72
N LEU A 139 -1.79 20.72 25.28
CA LEU A 139 -0.57 21.33 24.75
C LEU A 139 -0.76 21.74 23.28
N ASP A 140 -0.47 22.99 22.95
CA ASP A 140 -0.51 23.48 21.56
C ASP A 140 0.71 22.98 20.77
N LEU A 141 0.60 21.75 20.25
CA LEU A 141 1.66 21.07 19.49
C LEU A 141 2.04 21.77 18.19
N SER A 142 1.18 22.66 17.67
CA SER A 142 1.46 23.40 16.44
C SER A 142 2.66 24.35 16.59
N ARG A 143 2.93 24.83 17.81
CA ARG A 143 4.03 25.77 18.10
C ARG A 143 5.40 25.15 17.87
N PHE A 144 5.55 23.85 18.16
CA PHE A 144 6.82 23.14 17.99
C PHE A 144 7.18 22.83 16.54
N GLN A 145 6.24 23.00 15.60
CA GLN A 145 6.51 22.81 14.18
C GLN A 145 7.22 24.01 13.53
N TYR A 146 7.10 25.21 14.11
CA TYR A 146 7.52 26.47 13.46
C TYR A 146 8.43 27.35 14.31
N ASP A 147 8.47 27.16 15.63
CA ASP A 147 9.21 28.04 16.53
C ASP A 147 10.51 27.41 17.03
N SER A 148 11.64 27.92 16.52
CA SER A 148 12.99 27.58 16.99
C SER A 148 13.39 28.32 18.26
N GLN A 149 12.62 29.32 18.70
CA GLN A 149 12.93 30.15 19.88
C GLN A 149 12.43 29.53 21.20
N TRP A 150 11.48 28.59 21.16
CA TRP A 150 10.93 27.91 22.34
C TRP A 150 11.96 27.08 23.12
N VAL A 151 13.07 26.70 22.46
CA VAL A 151 14.18 25.95 23.06
C VAL A 151 14.91 26.75 24.16
N HIS A 152 14.82 28.09 24.15
CA HIS A 152 15.53 28.95 25.09
C HIS A 152 14.93 29.03 26.50
N HIS A 153 13.75 28.45 26.75
CA HIS A 153 13.12 28.43 28.09
C HIS A 153 13.36 27.13 28.87
N MET A 154 14.04 26.14 28.30
CA MET A 154 14.41 24.93 29.04
C MET A 154 15.74 25.12 29.75
N ASN A 155 15.74 24.94 31.07
CA ASN A 155 16.97 24.87 31.85
C ASN A 155 17.66 23.52 31.60
N PRO A 156 18.86 23.47 30.97
CA PRO A 156 19.56 22.24 30.65
C PRO A 156 20.02 21.43 31.87
N GLU A 157 20.03 22.05 33.06
CA GLU A 157 20.51 21.44 34.31
C GLU A 157 19.40 20.82 35.18
N GLU A 158 18.17 20.68 34.68
CA GLU A 158 17.13 19.98 35.43
C GLU A 158 17.45 18.48 35.58
N VAL A 159 17.59 18.04 36.83
CA VAL A 159 17.81 16.63 37.16
C VAL A 159 16.58 15.81 36.74
N ARG A 160 16.80 14.84 35.86
CA ARG A 160 15.80 13.84 35.46
C ARG A 160 15.53 12.89 36.62
N ASN A 161 14.25 12.59 36.85
CA ASN A 161 13.84 11.63 37.89
C ASN A 161 13.78 10.18 37.39
N ILE A 162 13.84 9.97 36.08
CA ILE A 162 13.75 8.67 35.41
C ILE A 162 15.11 8.34 34.81
N GLU A 163 15.66 7.16 35.12
CA GLU A 163 16.96 6.69 34.62
C GLU A 163 16.85 6.21 33.17
N TYR A 164 15.73 5.61 32.80
CA TYR A 164 15.49 5.09 31.46
C TYR A 164 15.46 6.21 30.41
N ASN A 165 16.24 6.06 29.33
CA ASN A 165 16.29 7.08 28.28
C ASN A 165 15.00 7.08 27.44
N LEU A 166 14.06 7.94 27.84
CA LEU A 166 12.77 8.12 27.18
C LEU A 166 12.88 8.73 25.78
N GLU A 167 13.91 9.55 25.49
CA GLU A 167 14.09 10.13 24.15
C GLU A 167 14.46 9.04 23.14
N ASP A 168 15.38 8.15 23.52
CA ASP A 168 15.73 6.99 22.68
C ASP A 168 14.53 6.03 22.54
N ALA A 169 13.74 5.85 23.60
CA ALA A 169 12.52 5.02 23.55
C ALA A 169 11.49 5.56 22.56
N VAL A 170 11.26 6.88 22.53
CA VAL A 170 10.42 7.53 21.52
C VAL A 170 10.93 7.27 20.10
N MET A 171 12.24 7.41 19.89
CA MET A 171 12.86 7.20 18.58
C MET A 171 12.68 5.76 18.07
N ARG A 172 12.81 4.75 18.94
CA ARG A 172 12.62 3.35 18.55
C ARG A 172 11.18 3.04 18.13
N GLN A 173 10.21 3.73 18.74
CA GLN A 173 8.79 3.51 18.48
C GLN A 173 8.22 4.35 17.32
N GLN A 174 8.98 5.29 16.78
CA GLN A 174 8.56 6.18 15.68
C GLN A 174 8.01 5.41 14.46
N GLY A 175 8.62 4.28 14.12
CA GLY A 175 8.24 3.50 12.94
C GLY A 175 7.08 2.53 13.17
N PHE A 176 6.67 2.29 14.42
CA PHE A 176 5.80 1.16 14.78
C PHE A 176 4.39 1.30 14.20
N PHE A 177 3.76 2.48 14.33
CA PHE A 177 2.42 2.70 13.80
C PHE A 177 2.34 2.44 12.30
N TYR A 178 3.34 2.89 11.53
CA TYR A 178 3.41 2.59 10.10
C TYR A 178 3.38 1.09 9.81
N GLN A 179 3.87 0.22 10.69
CA GLN A 179 3.84 -1.23 10.46
C GLN A 179 2.45 -1.82 10.68
N VAL A 180 1.70 -1.29 11.65
CA VAL A 180 0.39 -1.79 12.08
C VAL A 180 -0.81 -0.95 11.60
N SER A 181 -0.58 0.02 10.71
CA SER A 181 -1.60 1.00 10.28
C SER A 181 -2.58 0.52 9.20
N GLN A 182 -2.40 -0.69 8.65
CA GLN A 182 -3.32 -1.21 7.63
C GLN A 182 -4.67 -1.60 8.24
N SER A 183 -5.75 -1.51 7.47
CA SER A 183 -7.12 -1.73 7.97
C SER A 183 -7.37 -3.12 8.55
N HIS A 184 -6.68 -4.15 8.09
CA HIS A 184 -6.81 -5.50 8.66
C HIS A 184 -6.37 -5.60 10.11
N PHE A 185 -5.55 -4.69 10.63
CA PHE A 185 -5.25 -4.62 12.07
C PHE A 185 -6.46 -4.15 12.89
N GLU A 186 -7.53 -3.65 12.26
CA GLU A 186 -8.80 -3.34 12.92
C GLU A 186 -9.86 -4.45 12.73
N ASP A 187 -9.59 -5.48 11.93
CA ASP A 187 -10.50 -6.63 11.75
C ASP A 187 -10.36 -7.59 12.94
N GLU A 188 -11.50 -7.90 13.55
CA GLU A 188 -11.55 -8.72 14.76
C GLU A 188 -10.98 -10.12 14.56
N ARG A 189 -11.22 -10.78 13.41
CA ARG A 189 -10.70 -12.13 13.14
C ARG A 189 -9.19 -12.11 12.94
N PHE A 190 -8.66 -11.06 12.33
CA PHE A 190 -7.21 -10.89 12.22
C PHE A 190 -6.57 -10.78 13.61
N LEU A 191 -7.18 -9.99 14.50
CA LEU A 191 -6.73 -9.82 15.89
C LEU A 191 -6.94 -11.06 16.77
N GLU A 192 -8.02 -11.83 16.59
CA GLU A 192 -8.23 -13.12 17.25
C GLU A 192 -7.08 -14.09 16.92
N ALA A 193 -6.72 -14.18 15.65
CA ALA A 193 -5.60 -15.01 15.20
C ALA A 193 -4.25 -14.48 15.71
N ALA A 194 -4.06 -13.16 15.74
CA ALA A 194 -2.86 -12.54 16.31
C ALA A 194 -2.71 -12.84 17.81
N GLN A 195 -3.80 -12.83 18.57
CA GLN A 195 -3.81 -13.21 19.98
C GLN A 195 -3.43 -14.68 20.18
N GLN A 196 -3.97 -15.60 19.37
CA GLN A 196 -3.60 -17.02 19.44
C GLN A 196 -2.10 -17.21 19.15
N ARG A 197 -1.57 -16.48 18.17
CA ARG A 197 -0.15 -16.49 17.82
C ARG A 197 0.72 -15.88 18.93
N TYR A 198 0.27 -14.82 19.59
CA TYR A 198 0.95 -14.25 20.75
C TYR A 198 1.05 -15.23 21.92
N LYS A 199 -0.01 -15.98 22.22
CA LYS A 199 0.03 -17.07 23.22
C LYS A 199 1.07 -18.13 22.86
N ALA A 200 1.11 -18.54 21.59
CA ALA A 200 2.12 -19.48 21.09
C ALA A 200 3.54 -18.89 21.17
N PHE A 201 3.70 -17.60 20.92
CA PHE A 201 4.98 -16.90 21.07
C PHE A 201 5.48 -16.87 22.52
N LEU A 202 4.61 -16.64 23.50
CA LEU A 202 4.96 -16.76 24.92
C LEU A 202 5.33 -18.19 25.30
N HIS A 203 4.59 -19.18 24.80
CA HIS A 203 4.91 -20.59 24.99
C HIS A 203 6.27 -20.96 24.40
N LEU A 204 6.66 -20.40 23.25
CA LEU A 204 7.99 -20.55 22.65
C LEU A 204 9.11 -20.10 23.59
N PHE A 205 8.96 -18.97 24.30
CA PHE A 205 9.93 -18.56 25.32
C PHE A 205 10.10 -19.61 26.43
N LYS A 206 8.98 -20.22 26.87
CA LYS A 206 8.98 -21.25 27.90
C LYS A 206 9.72 -22.51 27.47
N ILE A 207 9.41 -23.05 26.28
CA ILE A 207 10.02 -24.30 25.80
C ILE A 207 11.48 -24.14 25.38
N THR A 208 11.90 -22.93 25.03
CA THR A 208 13.31 -22.60 24.75
C THR A 208 14.08 -22.23 26.01
N GLU A 209 13.44 -22.23 27.18
CA GLU A 209 14.02 -21.82 28.45
C GLU A 209 14.69 -20.42 28.40
N PHE A 210 14.12 -19.51 27.60
CA PHE A 210 14.64 -18.15 27.38
C PHE A 210 16.07 -18.08 26.81
N LYS A 211 16.56 -19.17 26.20
CA LYS A 211 17.93 -19.24 25.62
C LYS A 211 18.03 -18.67 24.22
N VAL A 212 16.90 -18.40 23.58
CA VAL A 212 16.80 -17.95 22.19
C VAL A 212 16.26 -16.52 22.14
N PHE A 213 16.83 -15.70 21.28
CA PHE A 213 16.33 -14.37 20.96
C PHE A 213 15.18 -14.49 19.94
N LEU A 214 13.94 -14.52 20.44
CA LEU A 214 12.75 -14.64 19.61
C LEU A 214 12.32 -13.27 19.07
N VAL A 215 12.01 -13.20 17.77
CA VAL A 215 11.66 -11.94 17.10
C VAL A 215 10.18 -11.97 16.71
N PRO A 216 9.32 -11.06 17.20
CA PRO A 216 7.90 -11.06 16.90
C PRO A 216 7.59 -10.59 15.47
N THR A 217 6.56 -11.16 14.84
CA THR A 217 5.85 -10.53 13.72
C THR A 217 4.94 -9.39 14.23
N TYR A 218 4.55 -8.43 13.38
CA TYR A 218 3.85 -7.22 13.86
C TYR A 218 2.45 -7.47 14.42
N ASP A 219 1.78 -8.56 14.03
CA ASP A 219 0.52 -8.99 14.66
C ASP A 219 0.73 -9.45 16.11
N ILE A 220 1.82 -10.20 16.36
CA ILE A 220 2.25 -10.62 17.70
C ILE A 220 2.75 -9.42 18.51
N ASP A 221 3.54 -8.54 17.91
CA ASP A 221 4.14 -7.38 18.56
C ASP A 221 3.06 -6.37 19.00
N LEU A 222 2.02 -6.16 18.19
CA LEU A 222 0.86 -5.35 18.59
C LEU A 222 0.15 -5.91 19.83
N MET A 223 -0.06 -7.24 19.87
CA MET A 223 -0.66 -7.89 21.05
C MET A 223 0.24 -7.79 22.27
N TRP A 224 1.55 -7.90 22.07
CA TRP A 224 2.52 -7.76 23.14
C TRP A 224 2.54 -6.33 23.70
N HIS A 225 2.62 -5.31 22.85
CA HIS A 225 2.49 -3.91 23.27
C HIS A 225 1.17 -3.69 24.03
N ALA A 226 0.04 -4.14 23.50
CA ALA A 226 -1.26 -4.00 24.15
C ALA A 226 -1.28 -4.64 25.56
N HIS A 227 -0.60 -5.78 25.73
CA HIS A 227 -0.47 -6.44 27.01
C HIS A 227 0.42 -5.65 27.99
N GLN A 228 1.57 -5.13 27.53
CA GLN A 228 2.51 -4.33 28.35
C GLN A 228 1.93 -3.01 28.84
N LEU A 229 0.95 -2.43 28.12
CA LEU A 229 0.25 -1.23 28.57
C LEU A 229 -0.63 -1.44 29.80
N HIS A 230 -0.71 -2.67 30.31
CA HIS A 230 -1.36 -3.01 31.57
C HIS A 230 -0.36 -3.65 32.54
N PRO A 231 0.54 -2.86 33.15
CA PRO A 231 1.75 -3.37 33.81
C PRO A 231 1.48 -4.40 34.92
N LYS A 232 0.40 -4.24 35.71
CA LYS A 232 0.05 -5.21 36.77
C LYS A 232 -0.43 -6.54 36.20
N ALA A 233 -1.30 -6.50 35.20
CA ALA A 233 -1.79 -7.71 34.55
C ALA A 233 -0.67 -8.42 33.79
N TYR A 234 0.17 -7.66 33.06
CA TYR A 234 1.35 -8.20 32.40
C TYR A 234 2.30 -8.91 33.35
N LEU A 235 2.61 -8.27 34.49
CA LEU A 235 3.45 -8.85 35.55
C LEU A 235 2.83 -10.15 36.10
N GLN A 236 1.53 -10.13 36.41
CA GLN A 236 0.82 -11.29 36.94
C GLN A 236 0.82 -12.44 35.95
N ASP A 237 0.35 -12.19 34.73
CA ASP A 237 0.17 -13.19 33.68
C ASP A 237 1.51 -13.84 33.31
N LEU A 238 2.57 -13.05 33.14
CA LEU A 238 3.89 -13.61 32.80
C LEU A 238 4.56 -14.32 33.97
N THR A 239 4.37 -13.85 35.19
CA THR A 239 4.87 -14.57 36.37
C THR A 239 4.19 -15.93 36.51
N GLU A 240 2.88 -16.00 36.27
CA GLU A 240 2.12 -17.26 36.30
C GLU A 240 2.51 -18.19 35.14
N LEU A 241 2.59 -17.66 33.92
CA LEU A 241 2.81 -18.47 32.72
C LEU A 241 4.28 -18.93 32.57
N LEU A 242 5.21 -18.01 32.85
CA LEU A 242 6.64 -18.10 32.50
C LEU A 242 7.56 -18.13 33.73
N GLY A 243 7.04 -17.83 34.93
CA GLY A 243 7.83 -17.71 36.16
C GLY A 243 8.64 -16.43 36.26
N ARG A 244 8.55 -15.54 35.26
CA ARG A 244 9.28 -14.26 35.20
C ARG A 244 8.60 -13.28 34.25
N VAL A 245 8.85 -11.99 34.47
CA VAL A 245 8.53 -10.94 33.49
C VAL A 245 9.46 -11.08 32.29
N LEU A 246 8.89 -10.92 31.08
CA LEU A 246 9.66 -10.76 29.86
C LEU A 246 10.00 -9.29 29.65
N GLU A 247 11.26 -9.05 29.29
CA GLU A 247 11.70 -7.75 28.79
C GLU A 247 11.38 -7.68 27.29
N HIS A 248 10.95 -6.50 26.83
CA HIS A 248 10.82 -6.20 25.41
C HIS A 248 12.06 -5.36 25.05
N ASP A 249 13.11 -6.05 24.60
CA ASP A 249 14.34 -5.42 24.12
C ASP A 249 14.15 -4.98 22.67
N ASP A 250 13.72 -3.73 22.48
CA ASP A 250 13.53 -3.10 21.18
C ASP A 250 14.78 -2.35 20.68
N SER A 251 15.92 -2.49 21.36
CA SER A 251 17.13 -1.69 21.10
C SER A 251 17.82 -2.01 19.77
N ASP A 252 17.55 -3.17 19.18
CA ASP A 252 18.07 -3.57 17.88
C ASP A 252 17.05 -3.27 16.78
N PHE A 253 17.49 -2.53 15.76
CA PHE A 253 16.69 -2.16 14.58
C PHE A 253 17.37 -2.57 13.26
N ASP A 254 18.57 -3.16 13.31
CA ASP A 254 19.31 -3.55 12.11
C ASP A 254 18.79 -4.88 11.55
N ARG A 255 17.94 -4.77 10.54
CA ARG A 255 17.35 -5.90 9.81
C ARG A 255 18.24 -6.40 8.66
N SER A 256 19.48 -5.93 8.55
CA SER A 256 20.39 -6.37 7.47
C SER A 256 20.68 -7.88 7.56
N PRO A 257 20.83 -8.57 6.43
CA PRO A 257 21.10 -10.01 6.43
C PRO A 257 22.30 -10.39 7.30
N GLY A 258 22.14 -11.38 8.17
CA GLY A 258 23.16 -11.89 9.06
C GLY A 258 23.33 -11.15 10.39
N GLN A 259 22.56 -10.09 10.66
CA GLN A 259 22.54 -9.38 11.94
C GLN A 259 21.71 -10.13 13.00
N LYS A 260 21.72 -9.64 14.25
CA LYS A 260 21.06 -10.31 15.39
C LYS A 260 19.55 -10.46 15.15
N LEU A 261 18.86 -9.43 14.65
CA LEU A 261 17.44 -9.52 14.29
C LEU A 261 17.16 -10.53 13.17
N ASP A 262 17.94 -10.54 12.09
CA ASP A 262 17.75 -11.46 10.97
C ASP A 262 17.96 -12.92 11.40
N LYS A 263 19.02 -13.20 12.16
CA LYS A 263 19.30 -14.53 12.72
C LYS A 263 18.23 -14.98 13.71
N GLY A 264 17.83 -14.09 14.63
CA GLY A 264 16.79 -14.39 15.62
C GLY A 264 15.44 -14.66 14.96
N PHE A 265 15.09 -13.90 13.93
CA PHE A 265 13.87 -14.12 13.15
C PHE A 265 13.90 -15.48 12.44
N HIS A 266 15.01 -15.83 11.78
CA HIS A 266 15.16 -17.13 11.14
C HIS A 266 15.04 -18.30 12.14
N GLU A 267 15.69 -18.20 13.30
CA GLU A 267 15.60 -19.21 14.36
C GLU A 267 14.17 -19.32 14.92
N THR A 268 13.48 -18.19 15.08
CA THR A 268 12.06 -18.15 15.48
C THR A 268 11.19 -18.90 14.47
N CYS A 269 11.39 -18.69 13.15
CA CYS A 269 10.65 -19.41 12.12
C CYS A 269 10.85 -20.93 12.18
N GLU A 270 12.10 -21.39 12.36
CA GLU A 270 12.39 -22.82 12.45
C GLU A 270 11.78 -23.45 13.71
N LEU A 271 11.89 -22.78 14.86
CA LEU A 271 11.29 -23.24 16.11
C LEU A 271 9.77 -23.28 16.01
N TRP A 272 9.14 -22.28 15.39
CA TRP A 272 7.70 -22.24 15.18
C TRP A 272 7.23 -23.43 14.33
N LEU A 273 7.89 -23.67 13.18
CA LEU A 273 7.55 -24.80 12.30
C LEU A 273 7.74 -26.15 13.00
N GLN A 274 8.81 -26.30 13.80
CA GLN A 274 9.06 -27.51 14.55
C GLN A 274 7.98 -27.76 15.61
N ASN A 275 7.59 -26.73 16.36
CA ASN A 275 6.73 -26.87 17.54
C ASN A 275 5.24 -26.76 17.25
N TYR A 276 4.83 -26.15 16.15
CA TYR A 276 3.42 -25.94 15.81
C TYR A 276 3.02 -26.47 14.44
N GLY A 277 3.98 -26.89 13.61
CA GLY A 277 3.71 -27.37 12.26
C GLY A 277 3.30 -26.27 11.27
N ASP A 278 3.16 -25.02 11.72
CA ASP A 278 2.77 -23.89 10.89
C ASP A 278 3.99 -23.08 10.42
N VAL A 279 3.82 -22.23 9.41
CA VAL A 279 4.81 -21.22 9.03
C VAL A 279 4.65 -20.01 9.94
N TYR A 280 5.78 -19.47 10.43
CA TYR A 280 5.72 -18.34 11.36
C TYR A 280 5.24 -17.08 10.66
N GLU A 281 5.72 -16.82 9.46
CA GLU A 281 5.37 -15.66 8.67
C GLU A 281 3.92 -15.70 8.19
N ARG A 282 3.28 -14.53 8.09
CA ARG A 282 1.85 -14.41 7.80
C ARG A 282 1.55 -13.17 6.95
N ALA A 283 0.54 -13.27 6.08
CA ALA A 283 0.01 -12.11 5.36
C ALA A 283 -0.42 -11.01 6.33
N GLY A 284 -0.06 -9.76 6.03
CA GLY A 284 -0.37 -8.56 6.80
C GLY A 284 0.57 -8.29 7.99
N ALA A 285 1.32 -9.28 8.46
CA ALA A 285 2.10 -9.19 9.70
C ALA A 285 3.61 -8.94 9.50
N MET A 286 4.07 -8.94 8.24
CA MET A 286 5.49 -8.81 7.91
C MET A 286 5.94 -7.34 7.84
N TYR A 287 7.24 -7.10 8.05
CA TYR A 287 7.84 -5.79 7.96
C TYR A 287 7.58 -5.12 6.61
N ARG A 288 7.08 -3.88 6.65
CA ARG A 288 6.66 -3.08 5.49
C ARG A 288 7.75 -2.16 4.95
N GLY A 289 8.97 -2.25 5.48
CA GLY A 289 10.02 -1.27 5.23
C GLY A 289 9.93 -0.06 6.16
N LEU A 290 10.84 0.90 5.99
CA LEU A 290 10.78 2.17 6.72
C LEU A 290 9.59 3.01 6.21
N PRO A 291 8.96 3.82 7.07
CA PRO A 291 7.95 4.76 6.62
C PRO A 291 8.54 5.71 5.56
N PRO A 292 7.78 6.07 4.51
CA PRO A 292 8.25 6.99 3.49
C PRO A 292 8.58 8.35 4.10
N ALA A 293 9.62 9.01 3.55
CA ALA A 293 9.98 10.36 3.99
C ALA A 293 8.84 11.35 3.67
N PRO A 294 8.41 12.17 4.63
CA PRO A 294 7.27 13.06 4.43
C PRO A 294 7.60 14.18 3.45
N ILE A 295 6.61 14.56 2.63
CA ILE A 295 6.73 15.67 1.69
C ILE A 295 5.93 16.83 2.26
N LEU A 296 6.60 17.84 2.82
CA LEU A 296 5.96 18.96 3.51
C LEU A 296 5.06 19.79 2.56
N PRO A 297 3.98 20.40 3.07
CA PRO A 297 3.15 21.34 2.31
C PRO A 297 3.96 22.57 1.89
N SER A 298 3.65 23.16 0.72
CA SER A 298 4.33 24.36 0.22
C SER A 298 3.93 25.63 0.99
N HIS A 299 2.63 25.81 1.31
CA HIS A 299 2.09 26.90 2.13
C HIS A 299 0.78 26.46 2.83
N GLN A 300 0.46 27.02 4.00
CA GLN A 300 -0.76 26.69 4.75
C GLN A 300 -1.99 27.36 4.11
N ILE A 301 -2.89 26.57 3.51
CA ILE A 301 -4.24 27.01 3.14
C ILE A 301 -5.21 26.37 4.15
N PRO A 302 -6.17 27.12 4.72
CA PRO A 302 -7.14 26.56 5.66
C PRO A 302 -7.87 25.35 5.08
N ALA A 303 -7.95 24.26 5.85
CA ALA A 303 -8.55 22.99 5.49
C ALA A 303 -10.09 23.00 5.50
N VAL A 304 -10.71 24.05 4.96
CA VAL A 304 -12.17 24.16 4.90
C VAL A 304 -12.60 24.07 3.45
N GLY A 305 -12.95 22.85 3.02
CA GLY A 305 -13.42 22.56 1.67
C GLY A 305 -14.63 21.67 1.66
N THR A 306 -15.58 21.97 0.77
CA THR A 306 -16.63 21.03 0.42
C THR A 306 -15.99 19.79 -0.22
N PRO A 307 -16.29 18.58 0.27
CA PRO A 307 -15.86 17.35 -0.38
C PRO A 307 -16.26 17.36 -1.86
N ILE A 308 -15.33 16.98 -2.74
CA ILE A 308 -15.64 16.83 -4.16
C ILE A 308 -16.55 15.60 -4.30
N ASP A 309 -17.67 15.74 -5.01
CA ASP A 309 -18.59 14.62 -5.23
C ASP A 309 -17.87 13.41 -5.84
N PHE A 310 -18.03 12.26 -5.17
CA PHE A 310 -17.46 11.00 -5.61
C PHE A 310 -18.40 10.33 -6.61
N VAL A 311 -17.88 10.00 -7.79
CA VAL A 311 -18.59 9.12 -8.71
C VAL A 311 -18.36 7.68 -8.26
N PRO A 312 -19.41 6.94 -7.86
CA PRO A 312 -19.24 5.57 -7.37
C PRO A 312 -18.80 4.66 -8.52
N LEU A 313 -17.64 4.03 -8.35
CA LEU A 313 -17.15 2.97 -9.21
C LEU A 313 -17.36 1.61 -8.55
N THR A 314 -17.28 0.53 -9.34
CA THR A 314 -17.30 -0.83 -8.83
C THR A 314 -16.20 -0.99 -7.76
N PRO A 315 -16.54 -1.31 -6.51
CA PRO A 315 -15.55 -1.54 -5.47
C PRO A 315 -14.64 -2.71 -5.84
N ARG A 316 -13.35 -2.57 -5.49
CA ARG A 316 -12.35 -3.60 -5.73
C ARG A 316 -11.91 -4.16 -4.39
N GLU A 317 -12.29 -5.40 -4.10
CA GLU A 317 -11.84 -6.09 -2.89
C GLU A 317 -10.52 -6.81 -3.16
N VAL A 318 -9.51 -6.53 -2.34
CA VAL A 318 -8.17 -7.08 -2.45
C VAL A 318 -7.75 -7.75 -1.16
N LEU A 319 -6.90 -8.76 -1.27
CA LEU A 319 -6.34 -9.51 -0.16
C LEU A 319 -4.84 -9.70 -0.40
N GLN A 320 -4.05 -9.60 0.66
CA GLN A 320 -2.67 -10.07 0.62
C GLN A 320 -2.66 -11.58 0.86
N VAL A 321 -1.91 -12.29 0.03
CA VAL A 321 -1.73 -13.74 0.05
C VAL A 321 -0.27 -14.01 0.40
N TYR A 322 -0.06 -14.82 1.42
CA TYR A 322 1.24 -15.38 1.77
C TYR A 322 1.17 -16.89 1.57
N VAL A 323 2.08 -17.45 0.77
CA VAL A 323 2.09 -18.88 0.45
C VAL A 323 3.48 -19.46 0.50
N THR A 324 3.62 -20.55 1.25
CA THR A 324 4.86 -21.31 1.38
C THR A 324 4.64 -22.76 0.94
N ILE A 325 5.51 -23.22 0.05
CA ILE A 325 5.59 -24.63 -0.35
C ILE A 325 6.74 -25.27 0.42
N LEU A 326 6.41 -26.16 1.35
CA LEU A 326 7.41 -26.79 2.21
C LEU A 326 7.99 -28.04 1.55
N ARG A 327 7.16 -29.06 1.31
CA ARG A 327 7.61 -30.40 0.88
C ARG A 327 6.55 -31.20 0.13
N VAL A 328 6.95 -32.34 -0.42
CA VAL A 328 6.09 -33.26 -1.17
C VAL A 328 6.22 -34.71 -0.69
N GLN A 329 5.14 -35.48 -0.83
CA GLN A 329 5.10 -36.92 -0.58
C GLN A 329 4.25 -37.65 -1.63
N ASN A 330 4.29 -38.98 -1.61
CA ASN A 330 3.48 -39.86 -2.47
C ASN A 330 3.75 -39.64 -3.97
N LEU A 331 5.03 -39.47 -4.32
CA LEU A 331 5.46 -39.19 -5.69
C LEU A 331 5.46 -40.46 -6.56
N PRO A 332 5.19 -40.35 -7.88
CA PRO A 332 5.29 -41.48 -8.78
C PRO A 332 6.75 -41.91 -8.97
N LYS A 333 7.01 -43.22 -9.11
CA LYS A 333 8.34 -43.78 -9.38
C LYS A 333 8.82 -43.46 -10.81
N LYS A 334 9.20 -42.22 -11.07
CA LYS A 334 9.70 -41.74 -12.36
C LYS A 334 10.99 -40.93 -12.17
N LYS A 335 11.79 -40.79 -13.23
CA LYS A 335 12.96 -39.89 -13.25
C LYS A 335 12.58 -38.47 -13.69
N GLY A 336 13.42 -37.51 -13.33
CA GLY A 336 13.31 -36.10 -13.68
C GLY A 336 13.39 -35.20 -12.46
N ASP A 337 13.12 -33.92 -12.68
CA ASP A 337 13.02 -32.92 -11.63
C ASP A 337 11.57 -32.50 -11.47
N ILE A 338 11.24 -31.96 -10.30
CA ILE A 338 9.92 -31.45 -9.97
C ILE A 338 10.00 -29.98 -9.54
N ARG A 339 8.94 -29.24 -9.87
CA ARG A 339 8.72 -27.86 -9.43
C ARG A 339 7.23 -27.65 -9.17
N VAL A 340 6.90 -26.66 -8.36
CA VAL A 340 5.51 -26.27 -8.11
C VAL A 340 5.25 -24.94 -8.81
N ARG A 341 4.09 -24.83 -9.46
CA ARG A 341 3.61 -23.60 -10.09
C ARG A 341 2.31 -23.15 -9.44
N LEU A 342 2.24 -21.86 -9.14
CA LEU A 342 1.04 -21.19 -8.67
C LEU A 342 0.41 -20.41 -9.83
N LYS A 343 -0.92 -20.48 -9.93
CA LYS A 343 -1.76 -19.71 -10.86
C LYS A 343 -3.02 -19.26 -10.14
N LEU A 344 -3.71 -18.27 -10.69
CA LEU A 344 -5.08 -17.96 -10.28
C LEU A 344 -6.08 -18.64 -11.21
N GLU A 345 -7.21 -19.07 -10.66
CA GLU A 345 -8.23 -19.77 -11.44
C GLU A 345 -9.00 -18.85 -12.38
N LYS A 346 -9.33 -17.65 -11.89
CA LYS A 346 -10.02 -16.61 -12.67
C LYS A 346 -9.20 -15.35 -12.66
N LYS A 347 -9.34 -14.58 -13.76
CA LYS A 347 -8.74 -13.26 -13.96
C LYS A 347 -7.20 -13.32 -13.91
N CYS A 348 -6.53 -12.67 -14.86
CA CYS A 348 -5.06 -12.70 -14.96
C CYS A 348 -4.49 -14.11 -15.28
N SER A 349 -4.83 -14.62 -16.47
CA SER A 349 -4.32 -15.91 -17.00
C SER A 349 -2.79 -15.97 -17.16
N SER A 350 -2.15 -14.81 -17.27
CA SER A 350 -0.69 -14.68 -17.38
C SER A 350 0.04 -14.90 -16.05
N PHE A 351 -0.62 -14.72 -14.90
CA PHE A 351 0.00 -14.84 -13.58
C PHE A 351 0.50 -16.26 -13.31
N LYS A 352 1.81 -16.39 -13.10
CA LYS A 352 2.50 -17.65 -12.79
C LYS A 352 3.66 -17.38 -11.85
N LEU A 353 3.71 -18.08 -10.72
CA LEU A 353 4.89 -18.15 -9.86
C LEU A 353 5.38 -19.60 -9.81
N GLU A 354 6.70 -19.82 -9.78
CA GLU A 354 7.26 -21.17 -9.82
C GLU A 354 8.42 -21.35 -8.84
N THR A 355 8.45 -22.50 -8.15
CA THR A 355 9.63 -22.87 -7.36
C THR A 355 10.80 -23.22 -8.27
N PHE A 356 12.01 -23.19 -7.71
CA PHE A 356 13.16 -23.85 -8.32
C PHE A 356 12.92 -25.37 -8.45
N SER A 357 13.54 -25.97 -9.46
CA SER A 357 13.46 -27.42 -9.68
C SER A 357 14.28 -28.18 -8.64
N VAL A 358 13.71 -29.27 -8.11
CA VAL A 358 14.39 -30.21 -7.22
C VAL A 358 14.30 -31.62 -7.80
N PRO A 359 15.26 -32.51 -7.54
CA PRO A 359 15.18 -33.89 -8.01
C PRO A 359 13.89 -34.57 -7.53
N LEU A 360 13.25 -35.36 -8.39
CA LEU A 360 12.05 -36.12 -8.05
C LEU A 360 12.41 -37.22 -7.04
N ARG A 361 12.27 -36.92 -5.75
CA ARG A 361 12.52 -37.83 -4.62
C ARG A 361 11.51 -37.61 -3.51
N GLU A 362 11.17 -38.68 -2.80
CA GLU A 362 10.30 -38.63 -1.62
C GLU A 362 10.86 -37.63 -0.59
N GLY A 363 9.99 -36.78 -0.03
CA GLY A 363 10.41 -35.80 0.96
C GLY A 363 11.26 -34.64 0.41
N ALA A 364 11.25 -34.38 -0.90
CA ALA A 364 11.88 -33.19 -1.45
C ALA A 364 11.32 -31.92 -0.79
N VAL A 365 12.22 -30.98 -0.45
CA VAL A 365 11.93 -29.76 0.30
C VAL A 365 12.23 -28.56 -0.58
N TRP A 366 11.31 -27.59 -0.62
CA TRP A 366 11.54 -26.28 -1.24
C TRP A 366 11.75 -25.18 -0.20
N LYS A 367 10.94 -25.15 0.88
CA LYS A 367 10.84 -24.01 1.80
C LYS A 367 10.79 -22.67 1.04
N HIS A 368 9.98 -22.62 -0.01
CA HIS A 368 9.93 -21.48 -0.91
C HIS A 368 8.63 -20.71 -0.71
N THR A 369 8.75 -19.40 -0.62
CA THR A 369 7.68 -18.52 -0.15
C THR A 369 7.44 -17.35 -1.09
N TRP A 370 6.18 -16.99 -1.26
CA TRP A 370 5.77 -15.80 -1.99
C TRP A 370 4.78 -14.97 -1.20
N THR A 371 4.83 -13.67 -1.44
CA THR A 371 3.82 -12.71 -0.98
C THR A 371 3.35 -11.91 -2.18
N PHE A 372 2.04 -11.81 -2.35
CA PHE A 372 1.43 -11.00 -3.40
C PHE A 372 0.05 -10.53 -2.95
N GLN A 373 -0.46 -9.50 -3.60
CA GLN A 373 -1.83 -9.04 -3.44
C GLN A 373 -2.67 -9.58 -4.60
N ALA A 374 -3.87 -10.07 -4.33
CA ALA A 374 -4.81 -10.52 -5.34
C ALA A 374 -6.18 -9.87 -5.12
N GLU A 375 -6.93 -9.67 -6.20
CA GLU A 375 -8.36 -9.36 -6.09
C GLU A 375 -9.12 -10.58 -5.62
N LYS A 376 -10.08 -10.38 -4.72
CA LYS A 376 -10.99 -11.44 -4.25
C LYS A 376 -11.74 -12.11 -5.41
N SER A 377 -12.01 -11.36 -6.48
CA SER A 377 -12.69 -11.84 -7.68
C SER A 377 -11.90 -12.87 -8.52
N THR A 378 -10.63 -13.13 -8.17
CA THR A 378 -9.81 -14.21 -8.76
C THR A 378 -10.17 -15.60 -8.22
N GLU A 379 -10.99 -15.64 -7.17
CA GLU A 379 -11.68 -16.78 -6.53
C GLU A 379 -10.82 -17.88 -5.89
N ALA A 380 -9.70 -18.29 -6.50
CA ALA A 380 -8.89 -19.39 -5.98
C ALA A 380 -7.43 -19.37 -6.45
N LEU A 381 -6.55 -19.93 -5.61
CA LEU A 381 -5.17 -20.26 -5.95
C LEU A 381 -5.07 -21.70 -6.45
N LYS A 382 -4.65 -21.86 -7.70
CA LYS A 382 -4.34 -23.17 -8.28
C LYS A 382 -2.85 -23.49 -8.08
N ILE A 383 -2.58 -24.65 -7.50
CA ILE A 383 -1.25 -25.17 -7.20
C ILE A 383 -1.00 -26.42 -8.06
N GLU A 384 -0.07 -26.33 -9.00
CA GLU A 384 0.28 -27.41 -9.94
C GLU A 384 1.67 -27.99 -9.60
N LEU A 385 1.78 -29.30 -9.42
CA LEU A 385 3.07 -29.97 -9.36
C LEU A 385 3.48 -30.40 -10.76
N LEU A 386 4.62 -29.91 -11.23
CA LEU A 386 5.15 -30.21 -12.55
C LEU A 386 6.37 -31.11 -12.47
N ARG A 387 6.52 -31.99 -13.45
CA ARG A 387 7.72 -32.76 -13.71
C ARG A 387 8.40 -32.26 -14.98
N ARG A 388 9.69 -32.01 -14.87
CA ARG A 388 10.60 -31.76 -15.99
C ARG A 388 11.35 -33.06 -16.31
N HIS A 389 11.28 -33.51 -17.56
CA HIS A 389 11.96 -34.73 -18.01
C HIS A 389 13.48 -34.56 -17.98
N SER A 390 14.24 -35.62 -17.73
CA SER A 390 15.72 -35.56 -17.68
C SER A 390 16.39 -35.43 -19.06
N SER A 391 15.69 -35.79 -20.14
CA SER A 391 16.19 -35.69 -21.52
C SER A 391 15.77 -34.37 -22.16
N ILE A 392 16.73 -33.59 -22.68
CA ILE A 392 16.48 -32.33 -23.41
C ILE A 392 15.58 -32.57 -24.63
N LEU A 393 15.78 -33.69 -25.33
CA LEU A 393 15.00 -34.06 -26.52
C LEU A 393 13.52 -34.28 -26.17
N THR A 394 13.25 -34.97 -25.06
CA THR A 394 11.89 -35.17 -24.54
C THR A 394 11.30 -33.86 -24.01
N GLN A 395 12.10 -32.99 -23.39
CA GLN A 395 11.64 -31.67 -22.94
C GLN A 395 11.16 -30.80 -24.11
N MET A 396 11.87 -30.80 -25.25
CA MET A 396 11.49 -30.03 -26.43
C MET A 396 10.23 -30.56 -27.11
N MET A 397 10.02 -31.88 -27.10
CA MET A 397 8.89 -32.52 -27.79
C MET A 397 7.60 -32.55 -26.96
N GLU A 398 7.70 -32.78 -25.64
CA GLU A 398 6.54 -33.07 -24.78
C GLU A 398 6.28 -32.01 -23.69
N GLY A 399 7.22 -31.08 -23.47
CA GLY A 399 7.08 -30.06 -22.43
C GLY A 399 7.20 -30.60 -21.00
N SER A 400 6.62 -29.88 -20.02
CA SER A 400 6.55 -30.33 -18.61
C SER A 400 5.23 -31.05 -18.32
N ASP A 401 5.28 -32.18 -17.62
CA ASP A 401 4.07 -32.91 -17.23
C ASP A 401 3.49 -32.34 -15.94
N VAL A 402 2.18 -32.07 -15.89
CA VAL A 402 1.49 -31.73 -14.64
C VAL A 402 1.17 -33.02 -13.86
N LEU A 403 1.96 -33.38 -12.85
CA LEU A 403 1.77 -34.58 -12.03
C LEU A 403 0.43 -34.58 -11.27
N GLY A 404 -0.07 -33.39 -10.90
CA GLY A 404 -1.37 -33.18 -10.28
C GLY A 404 -1.53 -31.71 -9.89
N TYR A 405 -2.74 -31.33 -9.51
CA TYR A 405 -3.03 -30.00 -9.03
C TYR A 405 -4.09 -30.02 -7.92
N THR A 406 -4.13 -28.93 -7.17
CA THR A 406 -5.21 -28.62 -6.24
C THR A 406 -5.55 -27.13 -6.36
N SER A 407 -6.76 -26.76 -5.96
CA SER A 407 -7.21 -25.37 -5.95
C SER A 407 -7.72 -25.03 -4.55
N VAL A 408 -7.25 -23.91 -4.01
CA VAL A 408 -7.65 -23.42 -2.70
C VAL A 408 -8.47 -22.16 -2.90
N CYS A 409 -9.77 -22.23 -2.59
CA CYS A 409 -10.70 -21.13 -2.73
C CYS A 409 -10.48 -20.06 -1.65
N TRP A 410 -10.59 -18.78 -2.03
CA TRP A 410 -10.48 -17.66 -1.09
C TRP A 410 -11.55 -17.70 -0.01
N GLU A 411 -12.81 -17.97 -0.38
CA GLU A 411 -13.91 -18.05 0.59
C GLU A 411 -13.73 -19.17 1.62
N TYR A 412 -13.05 -20.26 1.25
CA TYR A 412 -12.70 -21.32 2.19
C TYR A 412 -11.62 -20.85 3.17
N LEU A 413 -10.57 -20.18 2.70
CA LEU A 413 -9.53 -19.63 3.58
C LEU A 413 -10.05 -18.51 4.49
N LEU A 414 -10.95 -17.66 3.98
CA LEU A 414 -11.57 -16.57 4.72
C LEU A 414 -12.56 -17.05 5.80
N SER A 415 -13.06 -18.29 5.69
CA SER A 415 -13.90 -18.91 6.73
C SER A 415 -13.08 -19.64 7.80
N MET A 416 -11.77 -19.82 7.59
CA MET A 416 -10.89 -20.41 8.61
C MET A 416 -10.71 -19.45 9.79
N PRO A 417 -10.73 -19.93 11.05
CA PRO A 417 -10.60 -19.07 12.23
C PRO A 417 -9.32 -18.21 12.26
N THR A 418 -8.21 -18.71 11.70
CA THR A 418 -6.92 -18.01 11.67
C THR A 418 -6.62 -17.33 10.34
N LEU A 419 -7.57 -17.31 9.40
CA LEU A 419 -7.37 -16.86 8.01
C LEU A 419 -6.17 -17.58 7.35
N SER A 420 -5.86 -18.79 7.80
CA SER A 420 -4.72 -19.59 7.34
C SER A 420 -5.09 -21.06 7.22
N LEU A 421 -4.34 -21.73 6.36
CA LEU A 421 -4.39 -23.16 6.11
C LEU A 421 -2.96 -23.66 6.01
N CYS A 422 -2.56 -24.61 6.84
CA CYS A 422 -1.26 -25.25 6.75
C CYS A 422 -1.43 -26.76 6.91
N GLY A 423 -0.92 -27.53 5.95
CA GLY A 423 -1.06 -28.98 5.97
C GLY A 423 -0.87 -29.65 4.62
N TRP A 424 -1.11 -30.96 4.60
CA TRP A 424 -1.02 -31.78 3.40
C TRP A 424 -2.23 -31.60 2.49
N LEU A 425 -1.98 -31.08 1.28
CA LEU A 425 -2.97 -30.96 0.22
C LEU A 425 -2.75 -32.06 -0.82
N PRO A 426 -3.70 -33.01 -0.98
CA PRO A 426 -3.62 -34.02 -2.01
C PRO A 426 -3.81 -33.37 -3.39
N LEU A 427 -2.98 -33.77 -4.35
CA LEU A 427 -3.04 -33.30 -5.73
C LEU A 427 -3.85 -34.27 -6.56
N THR A 428 -4.90 -33.73 -7.20
CA THR A 428 -5.74 -34.49 -8.11
C THR A 428 -5.25 -34.32 -9.55
N ARG A 429 -5.32 -35.41 -10.32
CA ARG A 429 -5.13 -35.37 -11.77
C ARG A 429 -6.26 -36.11 -12.48
N TRP A 430 -6.72 -37.21 -11.88
CA TRP A 430 -7.81 -38.08 -12.30
C TRP A 430 -8.53 -38.59 -11.04
N VAL A 431 -9.86 -38.70 -11.07
CA VAL A 431 -10.65 -39.24 -9.95
C VAL A 431 -10.19 -40.68 -9.67
N SER A 432 -10.07 -41.05 -8.39
CA SER A 432 -9.80 -42.40 -7.85
C SER A 432 -8.43 -43.06 -8.16
N GLN A 433 -7.33 -42.53 -7.60
CA GLN A 433 -6.16 -43.35 -7.29
C GLN A 433 -5.91 -43.36 -5.78
N SER A 434 -5.65 -44.53 -5.20
CA SER A 434 -5.03 -44.62 -3.89
C SER A 434 -3.56 -44.19 -4.04
N ASN A 435 -3.09 -43.28 -3.18
CA ASN A 435 -1.74 -42.71 -3.16
C ASN A 435 -1.45 -41.57 -4.17
N CYS A 436 -2.28 -40.52 -4.18
CA CYS A 436 -2.03 -39.29 -4.94
C CYS A 436 -0.86 -38.48 -4.34
N PRO A 437 -0.01 -37.84 -5.20
CA PRO A 437 0.99 -36.89 -4.73
C PRO A 437 0.36 -35.82 -3.84
N SER A 438 1.04 -35.44 -2.76
CA SER A 438 0.53 -34.42 -1.83
C SER A 438 1.61 -33.40 -1.53
N LEU A 439 1.22 -32.13 -1.41
CA LEU A 439 2.12 -31.03 -1.03
C LEU A 439 1.79 -30.54 0.37
N TYR A 440 2.81 -30.32 1.20
CA TYR A 440 2.64 -29.60 2.45
C TYR A 440 2.74 -28.10 2.14
N VAL A 441 1.60 -27.41 2.24
CA VAL A 441 1.44 -26.00 1.85
C VAL A 441 0.90 -25.23 3.04
N CYS A 442 1.43 -24.03 3.25
CA CYS A 442 0.90 -23.09 4.23
C CYS A 442 0.52 -21.80 3.51
N ILE A 443 -0.73 -21.38 3.66
CA ILE A 443 -1.34 -20.22 3.02
C ILE A 443 -1.96 -19.37 4.12
N SER A 444 -1.73 -18.07 4.11
CA SER A 444 -2.49 -17.12 4.93
C SER A 444 -2.96 -15.93 4.11
N LEU A 445 -4.09 -15.36 4.53
CA LEU A 445 -4.72 -14.20 3.92
C LEU A 445 -4.87 -13.07 4.93
N THR A 446 -4.83 -11.83 4.45
CA THR A 446 -5.49 -10.73 5.15
C THR A 446 -7.00 -10.80 4.88
N PRO A 447 -7.85 -10.26 5.78
CA PRO A 447 -9.22 -9.89 5.44
C PRO A 447 -9.27 -9.07 4.14
N PRO A 448 -10.35 -9.18 3.33
CA PRO A 448 -10.50 -8.36 2.14
C PRO A 448 -10.61 -6.88 2.51
N GLU A 449 -9.83 -6.06 1.81
CA GLU A 449 -9.82 -4.60 1.96
C GLU A 449 -10.24 -3.92 0.66
N LEU A 450 -10.68 -2.66 0.74
CA LEU A 450 -10.94 -1.86 -0.45
C LEU A 450 -9.61 -1.47 -1.10
N GLY A 451 -9.32 -2.06 -2.24
CA GLY A 451 -8.18 -1.73 -3.08
C GLY A 451 -8.41 -0.46 -3.91
N PRO A 452 -7.34 0.17 -4.41
CA PRO A 452 -7.46 1.36 -5.26
C PRO A 452 -8.22 1.07 -6.55
N HIS A 453 -8.90 2.09 -7.08
CA HIS A 453 -9.45 2.10 -8.42
C HIS A 453 -8.30 2.13 -9.44
N LEU A 454 -8.30 1.18 -10.36
CA LEU A 454 -7.34 1.13 -11.46
C LEU A 454 -8.04 1.55 -12.75
N LEU A 455 -7.52 2.58 -13.40
CA LEU A 455 -8.15 3.23 -14.56
C LEU A 455 -7.15 3.38 -15.69
N ARG A 456 -7.57 3.04 -16.90
CA ARG A 456 -6.75 3.20 -18.10
C ARG A 456 -7.48 4.05 -19.14
N ILE A 457 -6.83 5.11 -19.60
CA ILE A 457 -7.31 5.89 -20.73
C ILE A 457 -6.86 5.24 -22.04
N ILE A 458 -7.82 4.95 -22.93
CA ILE A 458 -7.56 4.44 -24.28
C ILE A 458 -7.99 5.45 -25.35
N ASN A 459 -7.33 5.35 -26.51
CA ASN A 459 -7.64 6.15 -27.68
C ASN A 459 -8.99 5.77 -28.30
N SER A 460 -9.83 6.76 -28.59
CA SER A 460 -11.14 6.58 -29.22
C SER A 460 -11.28 7.40 -30.51
N LEU A 461 -12.31 7.11 -31.30
CA LEU A 461 -12.64 7.92 -32.46
C LEU A 461 -13.01 9.34 -32.03
N PRO A 462 -12.67 10.38 -32.81
CA PRO A 462 -13.12 11.74 -32.56
C PRO A 462 -14.66 11.83 -32.56
N THR A 463 -15.19 12.83 -31.86
CA THR A 463 -16.63 13.11 -31.83
C THR A 463 -16.94 14.51 -32.34
N ASP A 464 -18.18 14.74 -32.80
CA ASP A 464 -18.69 16.10 -33.00
C ASP A 464 -19.13 16.77 -31.69
N ASP A 465 -19.71 17.97 -31.80
CA ASP A 465 -20.29 18.74 -30.70
C ASP A 465 -21.44 17.98 -30.00
N GLU A 466 -22.22 17.18 -30.73
CA GLU A 466 -23.28 16.31 -30.19
C GLU A 466 -22.74 15.03 -29.53
N GLY A 467 -21.42 14.80 -29.56
CA GLY A 467 -20.78 13.63 -28.95
C GLY A 467 -20.83 12.37 -29.81
N ARG A 468 -21.23 12.46 -31.08
CA ARG A 468 -21.33 11.34 -32.00
C ARG A 468 -19.94 10.94 -32.53
N MET A 469 -19.60 9.66 -32.45
CA MET A 469 -18.35 9.13 -33.04
C MET A 469 -18.35 9.25 -34.57
N GLY A 470 -17.27 9.79 -35.13
CA GLY A 470 -17.09 9.88 -36.59
C GLY A 470 -15.72 9.38 -37.07
N MET A 471 -15.65 9.00 -38.35
CA MET A 471 -14.36 8.76 -39.03
C MET A 471 -13.82 10.08 -39.59
N GLY A 472 -12.51 10.29 -39.54
CA GLY A 472 -11.83 11.57 -39.74
C GLY A 472 -12.08 12.37 -41.03
N SER A 473 -12.90 11.86 -41.98
CA SER A 473 -13.35 12.61 -43.16
C SER A 473 -14.74 13.26 -43.01
N PHE A 474 -15.47 12.99 -41.92
CA PHE A 474 -16.87 13.44 -41.75
C PHE A 474 -17.03 14.85 -41.17
N PHE A 475 -15.99 15.39 -40.53
CA PHE A 475 -16.07 16.70 -39.89
C PHE A 475 -15.17 17.70 -40.63
N ASP A 476 -15.74 18.86 -41.01
CA ASP A 476 -14.93 20.07 -41.18
C ASP A 476 -14.12 20.24 -39.89
N ARG A 477 -12.89 20.78 -39.91
CA ARG A 477 -12.05 20.83 -38.69
C ARG A 477 -12.71 21.57 -37.51
N ARG A 478 -13.80 22.30 -37.79
CA ARG A 478 -14.71 22.95 -36.83
C ARG A 478 -15.68 21.94 -36.19
N GLY A 479 -15.74 21.94 -34.85
CA GLY A 479 -16.65 21.09 -34.08
C GLY A 479 -16.11 19.68 -33.79
N CYS A 480 -14.83 19.42 -34.07
CA CYS A 480 -14.18 18.14 -33.76
C CYS A 480 -13.63 18.10 -32.34
N TRP A 481 -13.90 17.01 -31.63
CA TRP A 481 -13.41 16.74 -30.28
C TRP A 481 -12.50 15.53 -30.29
N LEU A 482 -11.36 15.67 -29.63
CA LEU A 482 -10.46 14.57 -29.36
C LEU A 482 -11.03 13.76 -28.19
N THR A 483 -11.37 12.50 -28.45
CA THR A 483 -12.13 11.70 -27.48
C THR A 483 -11.32 10.52 -26.98
N ARG A 484 -11.45 10.22 -25.69
CA ARG A 484 -10.81 9.11 -25.01
C ARG A 484 -11.82 8.35 -24.17
N THR A 485 -11.64 7.04 -24.09
CA THR A 485 -12.47 6.17 -23.24
C THR A 485 -11.64 5.73 -22.04
N VAL A 486 -12.25 5.80 -20.86
CA VAL A 486 -11.64 5.37 -19.60
C VAL A 486 -12.22 4.02 -19.24
N LEU A 487 -11.35 3.04 -19.05
CA LEU A 487 -11.70 1.69 -18.63
C LEU A 487 -11.31 1.47 -17.18
N ASP A 488 -12.15 0.79 -16.39
CA ASP A 488 -11.78 0.29 -15.07
C ASP A 488 -11.03 -1.06 -15.15
N HIS A 489 -10.59 -1.57 -13.99
CA HIS A 489 -9.91 -2.87 -13.85
C HIS A 489 -10.66 -4.06 -14.48
N SER A 490 -12.00 -3.98 -14.58
CA SER A 490 -12.86 -5.00 -15.18
C SER A 490 -13.06 -4.84 -16.69
N ASN A 491 -12.29 -3.96 -17.35
CA ASN A 491 -12.49 -3.54 -18.75
C ASN A 491 -13.82 -2.82 -19.02
N LYS A 492 -14.54 -2.35 -18.00
CA LYS A 492 -15.80 -1.63 -18.19
C LYS A 492 -15.52 -0.17 -18.53
N GLU A 493 -16.23 0.35 -19.52
CA GLU A 493 -16.23 1.77 -19.86
C GLU A 493 -16.92 2.58 -18.75
N VAL A 494 -16.16 3.46 -18.10
CA VAL A 494 -16.64 4.21 -16.92
C VAL A 494 -16.68 5.72 -17.14
N PHE A 495 -15.82 6.25 -18.03
CA PHE A 495 -15.88 7.66 -18.43
C PHE A 495 -15.50 7.85 -19.89
N ILE A 496 -15.99 8.94 -20.49
CA ILE A 496 -15.55 9.45 -21.80
C ILE A 496 -14.98 10.85 -21.60
N ILE A 497 -13.73 11.07 -22.02
CA ILE A 497 -13.09 12.38 -21.97
C ILE A 497 -13.11 12.99 -23.37
N ARG A 498 -13.64 14.21 -23.51
CA ARG A 498 -13.69 14.96 -24.77
C ARG A 498 -12.91 16.25 -24.60
N ALA A 499 -11.86 16.44 -25.39
CA ALA A 499 -11.09 17.69 -25.42
C ALA A 499 -11.31 18.41 -26.75
N ARG A 500 -11.70 19.69 -26.69
CA ARG A 500 -11.99 20.47 -27.89
C ARG A 500 -10.71 20.72 -28.68
N PHE A 501 -10.75 20.40 -29.97
CA PHE A 501 -9.64 20.66 -30.87
C PHE A 501 -9.78 22.07 -31.47
N SER A 502 -8.82 22.95 -31.20
CA SER A 502 -8.73 24.27 -31.82
C SER A 502 -7.63 24.26 -32.88
N ASP A 503 -7.96 24.02 -34.13
CA ASP A 503 -7.07 24.37 -35.24
C ASP A 503 -7.89 24.97 -36.38
N GLY A 504 -7.88 26.28 -36.45
CA GLY A 504 -8.39 27.04 -37.58
C GLY A 504 -7.49 28.23 -37.79
N PHE A 505 -7.02 28.42 -39.01
CA PHE A 505 -6.30 29.60 -39.51
C PHE A 505 -7.05 30.93 -39.28
N THR A 506 -8.25 30.91 -38.72
CA THR A 506 -8.92 32.06 -38.13
C THR A 506 -8.45 32.29 -36.71
N ARG A 507 -7.57 33.29 -36.53
CA ARG A 507 -7.26 33.92 -35.24
C ARG A 507 -8.50 34.62 -34.66
N THR A 508 -9.53 33.88 -34.29
CA THR A 508 -10.54 34.39 -33.37
C THR A 508 -10.14 33.96 -31.95
N PRO A 509 -9.94 34.89 -31.01
CA PRO A 509 -9.57 34.61 -29.61
C PRO A 509 -10.59 33.75 -28.82
N GLU A 510 -11.69 33.33 -29.44
CA GLU A 510 -12.92 32.89 -28.75
C GLU A 510 -13.18 31.38 -28.80
N ALA A 511 -12.36 30.57 -29.48
CA ALA A 511 -12.46 29.12 -29.39
C ALA A 511 -11.68 28.60 -28.16
N GLN A 512 -12.21 28.87 -26.96
CA GLN A 512 -11.60 28.46 -25.70
C GLN A 512 -11.35 26.94 -25.68
N LYS A 513 -10.10 26.50 -25.45
CA LYS A 513 -9.79 25.09 -25.29
C LYS A 513 -10.44 24.58 -24.01
N CYS A 514 -11.14 23.46 -24.11
CA CYS A 514 -11.84 22.87 -22.99
C CYS A 514 -11.75 21.34 -22.99
N ILE A 515 -11.91 20.76 -21.80
CA ILE A 515 -11.91 19.31 -21.54
C ILE A 515 -13.18 18.99 -20.76
N TYR A 516 -13.93 18.03 -21.26
CA TYR A 516 -15.19 17.56 -20.70
C TYR A 516 -15.02 16.11 -20.27
N ILE A 517 -15.39 15.79 -19.04
CA ILE A 517 -15.44 14.42 -18.53
C ILE A 517 -16.90 14.02 -18.42
N HIS A 518 -17.27 12.98 -19.16
CA HIS A 518 -18.60 12.40 -19.17
C HIS A 518 -18.58 11.09 -18.37
N GLN A 519 -19.55 10.91 -17.48
CA GLN A 519 -19.73 9.66 -16.74
C GLN A 519 -20.48 8.63 -17.59
N GLY A 520 -19.97 7.41 -17.61
CA GLY A 520 -20.53 6.28 -18.37
C GLY A 520 -19.69 5.87 -19.58
N GLY A 521 -20.14 4.81 -20.25
CA GLY A 521 -19.58 4.30 -21.51
C GLY A 521 -20.31 4.83 -22.74
N TRP A 522 -19.95 4.35 -23.93
CA TRP A 522 -20.61 4.79 -25.17
C TRP A 522 -22.09 4.38 -25.24
N GLU A 523 -22.95 5.33 -25.58
CA GLU A 523 -24.38 5.10 -25.80
C GLU A 523 -24.66 4.73 -27.26
N TYR A 524 -25.37 3.62 -27.48
CA TYR A 524 -25.74 3.14 -28.80
C TYR A 524 -27.25 3.05 -28.94
N LYS A 525 -27.79 3.59 -30.04
CA LYS A 525 -29.24 3.55 -30.32
C LYS A 525 -29.83 2.13 -30.33
N ASN A 526 -29.03 1.13 -30.72
CA ASN A 526 -29.37 -0.28 -30.65
C ASN A 526 -28.10 -1.14 -30.71
N SER A 527 -28.24 -2.44 -30.44
CA SER A 527 -27.14 -3.43 -30.45
C SER A 527 -26.43 -3.58 -31.80
N HIS A 528 -26.98 -3.08 -32.89
CA HIS A 528 -26.41 -3.17 -34.25
C HIS A 528 -25.74 -1.86 -34.70
N SER A 529 -25.95 -0.75 -33.99
CA SER A 529 -25.35 0.54 -34.32
C SER A 529 -23.83 0.47 -34.19
N ARG A 530 -23.13 0.98 -35.21
CA ARG A 530 -21.67 1.20 -35.19
C ARG A 530 -21.30 2.61 -34.75
N THR A 531 -22.30 3.49 -34.61
CA THR A 531 -22.12 4.88 -34.18
C THR A 531 -22.52 4.96 -32.70
N GLY A 532 -21.54 5.26 -31.85
CA GLY A 532 -21.75 5.56 -30.43
C GLY A 532 -21.87 7.07 -30.21
N TYR A 533 -22.52 7.44 -29.12
CA TYR A 533 -22.61 8.80 -28.61
C TYR A 533 -21.97 8.86 -27.23
N ALA A 534 -21.21 9.92 -26.96
CA ALA A 534 -20.71 10.18 -25.62
C ALA A 534 -21.89 10.44 -24.68
N PRO A 535 -21.84 9.99 -23.41
CA PRO A 535 -22.92 10.18 -22.45
C PRO A 535 -23.30 11.66 -22.28
N ALA A 536 -24.57 11.95 -22.00
CA ALA A 536 -24.98 13.32 -21.71
C ALA A 536 -24.48 13.83 -20.33
N ALA A 537 -24.17 12.92 -19.40
CA ALA A 537 -23.78 13.23 -18.02
C ALA A 537 -22.36 13.79 -17.91
N VAL A 538 -22.19 15.10 -18.09
CA VAL A 538 -20.92 15.81 -17.85
C VAL A 538 -20.72 16.00 -16.35
N VAL A 539 -19.68 15.38 -15.80
CA VAL A 539 -19.35 15.44 -14.36
C VAL A 539 -18.22 16.41 -14.04
N ALA A 540 -17.41 16.80 -15.04
CA ALA A 540 -16.42 17.85 -14.88
C ALA A 540 -16.07 18.55 -16.19
N VAL A 541 -15.69 19.82 -16.07
CA VAL A 541 -15.21 20.64 -17.17
C VAL A 541 -13.98 21.44 -16.73
N ALA A 542 -12.96 21.48 -17.59
CA ALA A 542 -11.82 22.37 -17.47
C ALA A 542 -11.70 23.26 -18.72
N HIS A 543 -11.31 24.51 -18.53
CA HIS A 543 -11.06 25.48 -19.58
C HIS A 543 -9.66 26.04 -19.46
N GLN A 544 -8.97 26.17 -20.58
CA GLN A 544 -7.70 26.87 -20.60
C GLN A 544 -7.96 28.37 -20.39
N VAL A 545 -7.21 28.97 -19.47
CA VAL A 545 -7.17 30.42 -19.29
C VAL A 545 -6.23 30.99 -20.34
N VAL A 546 -6.72 31.98 -21.10
CA VAL A 546 -5.91 32.75 -22.05
C VAL A 546 -6.16 34.21 -21.71
N THR A 547 -5.29 34.80 -20.90
CA THR A 547 -5.34 36.25 -20.70
C THR A 547 -4.67 36.88 -21.92
N GLY A 548 -5.37 37.74 -22.67
CA GLY A 548 -4.86 38.34 -23.92
C GLY A 548 -3.60 39.21 -23.77
N GLN A 549 -2.96 39.19 -22.60
CA GLN A 549 -1.73 39.90 -22.23
C GLN A 549 -0.49 38.99 -22.19
N GLU A 550 -0.63 37.67 -22.32
CA GLU A 550 0.50 36.72 -22.27
C GLU A 550 1.41 36.81 -23.51
N SER A 551 2.71 36.88 -23.29
CA SER A 551 3.70 36.88 -24.36
C SER A 551 3.79 35.50 -25.04
N LYS A 552 4.18 35.47 -26.32
CA LYS A 552 4.45 34.20 -27.04
C LYS A 552 5.47 33.30 -26.32
N ARG A 553 6.37 33.90 -25.53
CA ARG A 553 7.41 33.21 -24.76
C ARG A 553 6.84 32.53 -23.52
N GLU A 554 5.89 33.15 -22.82
CA GLU A 554 5.15 32.52 -21.71
C GLU A 554 4.27 31.39 -22.24
N LEU A 555 3.54 31.64 -23.33
CA LEU A 555 2.77 30.60 -24.03
C LEU A 555 3.62 29.50 -24.67
N SER A 556 4.95 29.56 -24.69
CA SER A 556 5.77 28.39 -25.03
C SER A 556 6.17 27.54 -23.83
N LYS A 557 6.02 28.08 -22.60
CA LYS A 557 6.58 27.51 -21.38
C LYS A 557 5.56 27.16 -20.31
N GLN A 558 4.35 27.72 -20.37
CA GLN A 558 3.33 27.46 -19.36
C GLN A 558 1.91 27.42 -19.90
N ARG A 559 1.05 26.69 -19.20
CA ARG A 559 -0.38 26.58 -19.50
C ARG A 559 -1.17 26.65 -18.20
N CYS A 560 -2.17 27.52 -18.16
CA CYS A 560 -3.06 27.62 -17.01
C CYS A 560 -4.48 27.16 -17.35
N TRP A 561 -5.09 26.40 -16.42
CA TRP A 561 -6.41 25.80 -16.61
C TRP A 561 -7.28 26.01 -15.39
N CYS A 562 -8.50 26.49 -15.60
CA CYS A 562 -9.53 26.60 -14.57
C CYS A 562 -10.54 25.45 -14.69
N PHE A 563 -11.03 24.95 -13.56
CA PHE A 563 -12.04 23.90 -13.49
C PHE A 563 -12.99 24.10 -12.30
N PHE A 564 -14.04 23.28 -12.21
CA PHE A 564 -15.12 23.42 -11.21
C PHE A 564 -15.71 24.85 -11.12
N GLY A 565 -16.09 25.42 -12.27
CA GLY A 565 -16.69 26.76 -12.31
C GLY A 565 -15.71 27.89 -11.98
N ASN A 566 -14.42 27.73 -12.32
CA ASN A 566 -13.33 28.70 -12.06
C ASN A 566 -12.99 28.91 -10.58
N THR A 567 -13.31 27.94 -9.72
CA THR A 567 -12.95 27.95 -8.30
C THR A 567 -11.57 27.36 -8.03
N SER A 568 -11.03 26.59 -8.99
CA SER A 568 -9.74 25.93 -8.91
C SER A 568 -8.96 26.08 -10.20
N GLU A 569 -7.64 26.14 -10.08
CA GLU A 569 -6.69 26.43 -11.15
C GLU A 569 -5.48 25.49 -11.07
N LEU A 570 -5.06 24.95 -12.21
CA LEU A 570 -3.84 24.17 -12.36
C LEU A 570 -2.92 24.83 -13.39
N LEU A 571 -1.76 25.26 -12.92
CA LEU A 571 -0.68 25.81 -13.72
C LEU A 571 0.35 24.72 -14.00
N VAL A 572 0.63 24.49 -15.29
CA VAL A 572 1.61 23.52 -15.78
C VAL A 572 2.75 24.27 -16.44
N ARG A 573 3.96 24.17 -15.88
CA ARG A 573 5.17 24.85 -16.36
C ARG A 573 6.23 23.86 -16.81
N ALA A 574 6.83 24.15 -17.96
CA ALA A 574 8.03 23.48 -18.44
C ALA A 574 9.24 23.93 -17.61
N SER A 575 10.09 22.99 -17.20
CA SER A 575 11.36 23.34 -16.56
C SER A 575 12.28 24.07 -17.54
N ASP A 576 12.89 25.16 -17.09
CA ASP A 576 13.78 26.01 -17.89
C ASP A 576 15.17 25.41 -18.14
N VAL A 577 15.47 24.27 -17.52
CA VAL A 577 16.85 23.78 -17.34
C VAL A 577 17.24 22.69 -18.36
N ASP A 578 16.30 22.11 -19.11
CA ASP A 578 16.60 20.88 -19.86
C ASP A 578 15.83 20.64 -21.18
N SER A 579 16.47 19.92 -22.10
CA SER A 579 15.86 19.42 -23.36
C SER A 579 14.76 18.38 -23.11
N ASN A 580 14.82 17.68 -21.98
CA ASN A 580 13.83 16.72 -21.49
C ASN A 580 12.94 17.32 -20.38
N TRP A 581 12.57 18.60 -20.50
CA TRP A 581 11.76 19.32 -19.51
C TRP A 581 10.45 18.61 -19.14
N ASP A 582 9.90 17.76 -20.01
CA ASP A 582 8.69 17.00 -19.75
C ASP A 582 8.89 15.78 -18.84
N LEU A 583 10.11 15.53 -18.36
CA LEU A 583 10.36 14.61 -17.24
C LEU A 583 10.11 15.27 -15.87
N ARG A 584 10.25 16.60 -15.79
CA ARG A 584 10.12 17.38 -14.55
C ARG A 584 9.26 18.62 -14.78
N LEU A 585 7.96 18.39 -14.83
CA LEU A 585 6.99 19.48 -14.87
C LEU A 585 6.92 20.16 -13.50
N ASP A 586 6.82 21.48 -13.53
CA ASP A 586 6.44 22.25 -12.36
C ASP A 586 4.91 22.42 -12.37
N LEU A 587 4.27 21.92 -11.32
CA LEU A 587 2.82 21.77 -11.21
C LEU A 587 2.33 22.53 -9.99
N GLU A 588 1.63 23.64 -10.24
CA GLU A 588 1.06 24.47 -9.18
C GLU A 588 -0.46 24.40 -9.21
N LEU A 589 -1.03 24.08 -8.05
CA LEU A 589 -2.45 23.85 -7.89
C LEU A 589 -3.00 24.87 -6.89
N HIS A 590 -4.02 25.60 -7.31
CA HIS A 590 -4.72 26.59 -6.50
C HIS A 590 -6.22 26.28 -6.47
N GLY A 591 -6.87 26.65 -5.38
CA GLY A 591 -8.31 26.44 -5.19
C GLY A 591 -8.64 25.46 -4.08
N ASN A 592 -9.95 25.28 -3.86
CA ASN A 592 -10.47 24.48 -2.77
C ASN A 592 -10.91 23.10 -3.26
N LEU A 593 -10.12 22.07 -2.94
CA LEU A 593 -10.29 20.71 -3.47
C LEU A 593 -10.62 19.70 -2.37
N GLY A 594 -11.35 20.13 -1.33
CA GLY A 594 -11.65 19.30 -0.16
C GLY A 594 -10.43 19.10 0.75
N GLY A 595 -9.57 20.11 0.85
CA GLY A 595 -8.31 20.08 1.61
C GLY A 595 -7.12 20.53 0.76
N GLN A 596 -5.93 20.55 1.37
CA GLN A 596 -4.70 20.88 0.66
C GLN A 596 -4.23 19.69 -0.17
N VAL A 597 -3.93 19.95 -1.44
CA VAL A 597 -3.50 18.95 -2.42
C VAL A 597 -2.21 19.41 -3.10
N ARG A 598 -1.26 18.49 -3.29
CA ARG A 598 -0.02 18.73 -4.04
C ARG A 598 0.16 17.69 -5.12
N LEU A 599 0.63 18.13 -6.29
CA LEU A 599 1.04 17.27 -7.40
C LEU A 599 2.56 17.24 -7.44
N VAL A 600 3.16 16.06 -7.40
CA VAL A 600 4.62 15.89 -7.41
C VAL A 600 5.01 14.94 -8.55
N CYS A 601 5.95 15.36 -9.40
CA CYS A 601 6.44 14.51 -10.48
C CYS A 601 7.23 13.30 -9.95
N GLY A 602 7.07 12.17 -10.64
CA GLY A 602 7.59 10.86 -10.25
C GLY A 602 6.71 10.15 -9.23
N ARG A 603 7.06 8.91 -8.94
CA ARG A 603 6.51 8.06 -7.89
C ARG A 603 7.12 8.46 -6.55
N LYS A 604 6.28 8.86 -5.60
CA LYS A 604 6.69 9.33 -4.27
C LYS A 604 5.90 8.63 -3.17
N LEU A 605 6.38 8.75 -1.93
CA LEU A 605 5.79 8.14 -0.74
C LEU A 605 5.60 6.62 -0.94
N ASP A 606 4.39 6.08 -0.72
CA ASP A 606 4.07 4.65 -0.86
C ASP A 606 4.29 4.10 -2.28
N TYR A 607 4.44 4.97 -3.29
CA TYR A 607 4.72 4.58 -4.68
C TYR A 607 6.21 4.53 -5.03
N GLU A 608 7.08 5.04 -4.17
CA GLU A 608 8.51 5.21 -4.45
C GLU A 608 9.20 3.90 -4.84
N VAL A 609 10.00 3.93 -5.90
CA VAL A 609 10.83 2.81 -6.33
C VAL A 609 12.29 3.16 -6.14
N LYS A 610 12.94 2.50 -5.17
CA LYS A 610 14.35 2.74 -4.84
C LYS A 610 15.24 2.49 -6.06
N GLY A 611 16.10 3.46 -6.37
CA GLY A 611 17.06 3.37 -7.48
C GLY A 611 16.46 3.59 -8.87
N ALA A 612 15.20 4.00 -8.99
CA ALA A 612 14.60 4.35 -10.27
C ALA A 612 15.30 5.55 -10.92
N THR A 613 15.56 5.44 -12.21
CA THR A 613 16.12 6.50 -13.05
C THR A 613 15.07 7.56 -13.37
N GLU A 614 15.52 8.76 -13.77
CA GLU A 614 14.59 9.85 -14.15
C GLU A 614 13.70 9.49 -15.34
N GLU A 615 14.18 8.65 -16.26
CA GLU A 615 13.42 8.17 -17.41
C GLU A 615 12.29 7.21 -16.97
N GLU A 616 12.57 6.33 -16.00
CA GLU A 616 11.58 5.43 -15.42
C GLU A 616 10.51 6.17 -14.62
N GLU A 617 10.86 7.31 -14.03
CA GLU A 617 9.92 8.24 -13.38
C GLU A 617 9.16 9.12 -14.38
N GLY A 618 9.55 9.08 -15.65
CA GLY A 618 9.00 9.90 -16.72
C GLY A 618 7.48 9.75 -16.88
N GLY A 619 6.78 10.86 -16.68
CA GLY A 619 5.33 10.93 -16.88
C GLY A 619 4.50 10.57 -15.65
N PHE A 620 5.10 10.03 -14.58
CA PHE A 620 4.40 9.78 -13.33
C PHE A 620 4.16 11.07 -12.55
N VAL A 621 3.02 11.14 -11.88
CA VAL A 621 2.67 12.21 -10.94
C VAL A 621 1.97 11.56 -9.75
N THR A 622 2.52 11.77 -8.56
CA THR A 622 1.89 11.42 -7.28
C THR A 622 1.03 12.59 -6.79
N VAL A 623 -0.21 12.28 -6.42
CA VAL A 623 -1.14 13.20 -5.76
C VAL A 623 -1.07 13.00 -4.26
N ILE A 624 -0.80 14.08 -3.53
CA ILE A 624 -0.62 14.06 -2.07
C ILE A 624 -1.68 14.95 -1.44
N ARG A 625 -2.47 14.39 -0.52
CA ARG A 625 -3.43 15.15 0.29
C ARG A 625 -2.89 15.39 1.69
N TYR A 626 -3.16 16.58 2.21
CA TYR A 626 -2.85 16.96 3.58
C TYR A 626 -4.14 17.22 4.33
N ASN A 627 -4.27 16.58 5.49
CA ASN A 627 -5.37 16.78 6.42
C ASN A 627 -4.77 16.95 7.82
N LEU A 628 -5.10 18.03 8.53
CA LEU A 628 -4.65 18.24 9.91
C LEU A 628 -5.08 17.09 10.85
N ALA A 629 -6.21 16.44 10.56
CA ALA A 629 -6.73 15.36 11.38
C ALA A 629 -6.24 13.96 11.02
N ASP A 630 -5.72 13.70 9.81
CA ASP A 630 -5.39 12.31 9.41
C ASP A 630 -4.06 12.17 8.65
N ALA A 631 -3.53 13.25 8.07
CA ALA A 631 -2.37 13.22 7.19
C ALA A 631 -1.62 14.57 7.19
N PRO A 632 -1.10 15.03 8.34
CA PRO A 632 -0.41 16.33 8.46
C PRO A 632 0.87 16.39 7.60
N LEU A 633 1.50 15.24 7.37
CA LEU A 633 2.73 15.08 6.59
C LEU A 633 2.50 14.72 5.11
N GLY A 634 1.24 14.66 4.70
CA GLY A 634 0.84 14.28 3.36
C GLY A 634 0.70 12.77 3.20
N LYS A 635 -0.42 12.35 2.61
CA LYS A 635 -0.69 10.96 2.20
C LYS A 635 -0.81 10.90 0.69
N ALA A 636 -0.13 9.94 0.05
CA ALA A 636 -0.34 9.67 -1.36
C ALA A 636 -1.74 9.07 -1.56
N THR A 637 -2.58 9.74 -2.34
CA THR A 637 -3.97 9.32 -2.59
C THR A 637 -4.20 8.87 -4.02
N ALA A 638 -3.30 9.22 -4.94
CA ALA A 638 -3.30 8.68 -6.29
C ALA A 638 -1.91 8.72 -6.92
N LEU A 639 -1.69 7.84 -7.88
CA LEU A 639 -0.59 7.87 -8.83
C LEU A 639 -1.18 7.80 -10.23
N PHE A 640 -0.77 8.69 -11.13
CA PHE A 640 -1.12 8.55 -12.55
C PHE A 640 0.09 8.81 -13.42
N ASN A 641 0.08 8.19 -14.60
CA ASN A 641 1.04 8.50 -15.63
C ASN A 641 0.32 9.26 -16.75
N TRP A 642 0.59 10.56 -16.89
CA TRP A 642 -0.07 11.39 -17.89
C TRP A 642 0.38 11.03 -19.32
N ARG A 643 1.54 10.39 -19.47
CA ARG A 643 1.96 9.86 -20.78
C ARG A 643 1.11 8.66 -21.13
N THR A 644 1.02 7.63 -20.31
CA THR A 644 0.37 6.36 -20.69
C THR A 644 -1.14 6.31 -20.42
N GLY A 645 -1.64 7.16 -19.52
CA GLY A 645 -3.06 7.24 -19.15
C GLY A 645 -3.49 6.19 -18.12
N ALA A 646 -2.52 5.47 -17.56
CA ALA A 646 -2.73 4.59 -16.43
C ALA A 646 -2.86 5.41 -15.13
N MET A 647 -3.75 5.01 -14.23
CA MET A 647 -4.01 5.65 -12.94
C MET A 647 -4.38 4.66 -11.85
N GLU A 648 -3.76 4.79 -10.69
CA GLU A 648 -4.15 4.15 -9.45
C GLU A 648 -4.69 5.23 -8.51
N VAL A 649 -5.94 5.09 -8.07
CA VAL A 649 -6.66 6.10 -7.28
C VAL A 649 -7.21 5.45 -6.01
N SER A 650 -6.87 5.99 -4.85
CA SER A 650 -7.40 5.54 -3.56
C SER A 650 -8.93 5.58 -3.55
N PRO A 651 -9.64 4.66 -2.87
CA PRO A 651 -11.10 4.68 -2.78
C PRO A 651 -11.67 5.97 -2.18
N GLN A 652 -10.87 6.69 -1.40
CA GLN A 652 -11.24 7.97 -0.77
C GLN A 652 -10.84 9.19 -1.62
N GLU A 653 -10.34 8.99 -2.84
CA GLU A 653 -9.93 10.06 -3.75
C GLU A 653 -10.88 10.21 -4.95
N SER A 654 -11.06 11.46 -5.41
CA SER A 654 -11.95 11.75 -6.53
C SER A 654 -11.31 11.34 -7.85
N VAL A 655 -11.81 10.24 -8.43
CA VAL A 655 -11.41 9.78 -9.77
C VAL A 655 -11.55 10.87 -10.82
N VAL A 656 -12.64 11.64 -10.77
CA VAL A 656 -12.90 12.73 -11.74
C VAL A 656 -11.80 13.79 -11.67
N LEU A 657 -11.34 14.14 -10.47
CA LEU A 657 -10.24 15.07 -10.27
C LEU A 657 -8.92 14.54 -10.88
N ILE A 658 -8.60 13.26 -10.66
CA ILE A 658 -7.39 12.64 -11.21
C ILE A 658 -7.43 12.60 -12.75
N LEU A 659 -8.60 12.31 -13.33
CA LEU A 659 -8.81 12.35 -14.78
C LEU A 659 -8.62 13.77 -15.34
N LEU A 660 -9.07 14.82 -14.63
CA LEU A 660 -8.81 16.21 -15.02
C LEU A 660 -7.32 16.51 -15.00
N PHE A 661 -6.62 16.22 -13.90
CA PHE A 661 -5.18 16.48 -13.77
C PHE A 661 -4.39 15.83 -14.91
N SER A 662 -4.61 14.53 -15.13
CA SER A 662 -3.95 13.80 -16.22
C SER A 662 -4.24 14.40 -17.59
N SER A 663 -5.50 14.78 -17.86
CA SER A 663 -5.91 15.36 -19.14
C SER A 663 -5.34 16.76 -19.36
N ILE A 664 -5.37 17.62 -18.33
CA ILE A 664 -4.82 18.98 -18.35
C ILE A 664 -3.32 18.93 -18.59
N ILE A 665 -2.59 18.11 -17.83
CA ILE A 665 -1.13 17.99 -17.95
C ILE A 665 -0.77 17.50 -19.35
N SER A 666 -1.41 16.42 -19.81
CA SER A 666 -1.14 15.86 -21.13
C SER A 666 -1.42 16.86 -22.25
N ARG A 667 -2.56 17.57 -22.18
CA ARG A 667 -2.94 18.55 -23.19
C ARG A 667 -1.97 19.73 -23.20
N SER A 668 -1.57 20.19 -22.02
CA SER A 668 -0.61 21.27 -21.85
C SER A 668 0.76 20.93 -22.44
N VAL A 669 1.27 19.73 -22.17
CA VAL A 669 2.56 19.28 -22.71
C VAL A 669 2.52 19.16 -24.23
N LEU A 670 1.45 18.59 -24.81
CA LEU A 670 1.31 18.52 -26.28
C LEU A 670 1.28 19.91 -26.93
N ASP A 671 0.57 20.85 -26.32
CA ASP A 671 0.48 22.22 -26.81
C ASP A 671 1.83 22.94 -26.73
N MET A 672 2.61 22.73 -25.66
CA MET A 672 3.95 23.32 -25.49
C MET A 672 4.99 22.68 -26.41
N LYS A 673 4.87 21.38 -26.70
CA LYS A 673 5.73 20.68 -27.68
C LYS A 673 5.34 20.93 -29.13
N HIS A 674 4.29 21.71 -29.41
CA HIS A 674 3.75 21.94 -30.76
C HIS A 674 3.44 20.63 -31.53
N ILE A 675 3.03 19.58 -30.84
CA ILE A 675 2.73 18.29 -31.47
C ILE A 675 1.32 18.32 -32.08
N THR A 676 1.25 18.25 -33.41
CA THR A 676 -0.02 18.21 -34.15
C THR A 676 -0.66 16.82 -34.04
N VAL A 677 -1.96 16.78 -33.72
CA VAL A 677 -2.74 15.54 -33.68
C VAL A 677 -3.17 15.16 -35.10
N ASN A 678 -2.83 13.94 -35.54
CA ASN A 678 -3.16 13.46 -36.89
C ASN A 678 -4.44 12.60 -36.86
N PHE A 679 -5.54 13.15 -37.36
CA PHE A 679 -6.84 12.46 -37.43
C PHE A 679 -6.96 11.43 -38.57
N ASN A 680 -5.97 11.35 -39.48
CA ASN A 680 -6.03 10.50 -40.67
C ASN A 680 -5.58 9.05 -40.44
N SER A 681 -5.22 8.65 -39.22
CA SER A 681 -4.96 7.23 -38.95
C SER A 681 -6.28 6.46 -39.05
N ARG A 682 -6.41 5.60 -40.07
CA ARG A 682 -7.53 4.64 -40.23
C ARG A 682 -7.56 3.70 -39.03
N ARG A 683 -8.21 4.10 -37.94
CA ARG A 683 -8.39 3.25 -36.76
C ARG A 683 -9.76 2.61 -36.83
N ARG A 684 -9.80 1.29 -36.64
CA ARG A 684 -11.06 0.57 -36.44
C ARG A 684 -11.68 1.05 -35.11
N PRO A 685 -13.02 1.13 -34.99
CA PRO A 685 -13.66 1.36 -33.69
C PRO A 685 -13.14 0.31 -32.68
N PRO A 686 -13.01 0.67 -31.40
CA PRO A 686 -12.61 -0.30 -30.38
C PRO A 686 -13.54 -1.51 -30.45
N PRO A 687 -13.02 -2.75 -30.32
CA PRO A 687 -13.87 -3.93 -30.32
C PRO A 687 -14.90 -3.79 -29.18
N ARG A 688 -16.17 -4.14 -29.46
CA ARG A 688 -17.32 -4.05 -28.51
C ARG A 688 -17.10 -4.78 -27.17
N SER A 689 -16.06 -5.60 -27.11
CA SER A 689 -15.42 -6.05 -25.89
C SER A 689 -13.93 -6.16 -26.22
N VAL A 690 -13.07 -5.48 -25.48
CA VAL A 690 -11.67 -5.88 -25.44
C VAL A 690 -11.67 -7.21 -24.71
N LYS A 691 -11.73 -8.33 -25.44
CA LYS A 691 -11.41 -9.66 -24.90
C LYS A 691 -9.90 -9.73 -24.66
N THR A 692 -9.35 -8.84 -23.84
CA THR A 692 -8.06 -9.11 -23.21
C THR A 692 -8.35 -10.10 -22.11
N SER A 693 -7.82 -11.32 -22.25
CA SER A 693 -7.91 -12.39 -21.25
C SER A 693 -7.23 -12.03 -19.92
N ASP A 694 -6.56 -10.88 -19.84
CA ASP A 694 -5.98 -10.32 -18.63
C ASP A 694 -6.76 -9.07 -18.20
N GLU A 695 -7.59 -9.25 -17.19
CA GLU A 695 -7.99 -8.17 -16.29
C GLU A 695 -6.72 -7.66 -15.58
N TRP A 696 -6.43 -6.36 -15.72
CA TRP A 696 -5.18 -5.79 -15.23
C TRP A 696 -5.28 -5.39 -13.77
N GLY A 697 -4.20 -5.62 -13.02
CA GLY A 697 -4.14 -5.27 -11.60
C GLY A 697 -4.96 -6.19 -10.68
N SER A 698 -5.48 -7.30 -11.20
CA SER A 698 -6.05 -8.39 -10.41
C SER A 698 -5.00 -9.05 -9.50
N VAL A 699 -3.71 -8.87 -9.79
CA VAL A 699 -2.59 -9.33 -8.96
C VAL A 699 -1.48 -8.30 -8.95
N ILE A 700 -0.87 -8.09 -7.78
CA ILE A 700 0.33 -7.28 -7.59
C ILE A 700 1.34 -8.12 -6.81
N VAL A 701 2.46 -8.47 -7.44
CA VAL A 701 3.56 -9.15 -6.75
C VAL A 701 4.50 -8.10 -6.19
N ARG A 702 4.61 -8.04 -4.86
CA ARG A 702 5.65 -7.25 -4.19
C ARG A 702 6.82 -8.19 -3.94
N THR A 703 7.98 -7.89 -4.51
CA THR A 703 9.18 -8.71 -4.26
C THR A 703 9.59 -8.56 -2.80
N ALA A 704 9.60 -9.66 -2.06
CA ALA A 704 10.22 -9.72 -0.75
C ALA A 704 11.73 -9.51 -0.89
N GLU A 705 12.30 -8.66 -0.04
CA GLU A 705 13.75 -8.50 0.12
C GLU A 705 14.35 -9.87 0.52
N GLY A 706 15.31 -10.39 -0.26
CA GLY A 706 16.15 -11.54 0.15
C GLY A 706 16.24 -12.74 -0.79
N GLY A 707 15.41 -12.86 -1.84
CA GLY A 707 15.51 -13.97 -2.81
C GLY A 707 16.54 -13.70 -3.91
N ARG A 708 17.42 -14.66 -4.25
CA ARG A 708 18.39 -14.60 -5.38
C ARG A 708 17.78 -14.37 -6.79
N MET A 709 16.46 -14.20 -6.92
CA MET A 709 15.81 -13.67 -8.13
C MET A 709 15.61 -12.14 -8.10
N ALA A 710 16.34 -11.42 -7.23
CA ALA A 710 16.30 -9.97 -7.04
C ALA A 710 16.77 -9.10 -8.25
N LYS A 711 16.82 -9.63 -9.48
CA LYS A 711 17.20 -8.84 -10.66
C LYS A 711 16.33 -9.03 -11.90
N THR A 712 15.41 -9.99 -11.93
CA THR A 712 14.61 -10.26 -13.15
C THR A 712 13.11 -10.02 -13.01
N MET A 713 12.64 -9.71 -11.80
CA MET A 713 11.29 -9.18 -11.61
C MET A 713 11.38 -8.02 -10.63
N ALA A 714 11.66 -6.82 -11.14
CA ALA A 714 11.10 -5.61 -10.52
C ALA A 714 9.58 -5.84 -10.35
N PRO A 715 8.86 -5.14 -9.44
CA PRO A 715 7.40 -5.16 -9.46
C PRO A 715 6.95 -4.67 -10.85
N PHE A 716 6.83 -5.62 -11.78
CA PHE A 716 6.31 -5.40 -13.11
C PHE A 716 4.84 -5.22 -12.86
N TYR A 717 4.47 -3.99 -12.54
CA TYR A 717 3.20 -3.45 -12.95
C TYR A 717 3.15 -3.59 -14.48
N MET A 718 2.83 -4.81 -14.96
CA MET A 718 2.69 -5.14 -16.39
C MET A 718 1.73 -4.19 -17.09
N TRP A 719 0.95 -3.43 -16.33
CA TRP A 719 -0.01 -2.45 -16.79
C TRP A 719 0.52 -1.01 -16.95
N TRP A 720 1.57 -0.56 -16.23
CA TRP A 720 2.15 0.79 -16.48
C TRP A 720 2.95 0.84 -17.79
N GLY A 721 3.43 -0.31 -18.26
CA GLY A 721 4.31 -0.46 -19.44
C GLY A 721 3.58 -0.40 -20.78
N MET A 722 3.08 0.77 -21.17
CA MET A 722 2.70 1.05 -22.56
C MET A 722 3.15 2.46 -22.95
N SER A 723 4.21 2.55 -23.75
CA SER A 723 4.76 3.82 -24.23
C SER A 723 3.89 4.43 -25.34
N ALA A 724 2.93 5.28 -24.96
CA ALA A 724 2.25 6.18 -25.89
C ALA A 724 1.71 7.37 -25.10
N LEU A 725 1.98 8.61 -25.55
CA LEU A 725 1.30 9.81 -25.03
C LEU A 725 -0.22 9.65 -25.28
N VAL A 726 -1.05 9.64 -24.22
CA VAL A 726 -2.51 9.43 -24.25
C VAL A 726 -3.17 10.27 -25.34
N TRP A 727 -2.68 11.49 -25.52
CA TRP A 727 -3.29 12.48 -26.40
C TRP A 727 -2.58 12.62 -27.75
N SER A 728 -1.47 11.92 -27.98
CA SER A 728 -0.77 11.88 -29.27
C SER A 728 -1.25 10.72 -30.13
N THR A 729 -1.23 10.91 -31.45
CA THR A 729 -1.47 9.85 -32.44
C THR A 729 -0.17 9.20 -32.94
N VAL A 730 0.99 9.64 -32.44
CA VAL A 730 2.33 9.33 -32.97
C VAL A 730 3.14 8.61 -31.91
N PHE A 731 3.71 7.45 -32.26
CA PHE A 731 4.69 6.77 -31.42
C PHE A 731 5.92 7.67 -31.25
N TYR A 732 6.27 8.00 -30.01
CA TYR A 732 7.52 8.68 -29.71
C TYR A 732 8.63 7.63 -29.78
N THR A 733 9.47 7.69 -30.81
CA THR A 733 10.83 7.13 -30.74
C THR A 733 11.77 8.29 -30.39
N PRO A 734 12.64 8.16 -29.37
CA PRO A 734 13.67 9.17 -29.13
C PRO A 734 14.61 9.23 -30.35
N SER A 735 14.93 10.45 -30.77
CA SER A 735 15.59 10.82 -32.02
C SER A 735 17.02 10.29 -32.17
N ASN A 736 17.35 9.79 -33.36
CA ASN A 736 18.43 10.31 -34.22
C ASN A 736 18.81 9.29 -35.31
N THR A 737 18.18 9.36 -36.47
CA THR A 737 18.85 9.10 -37.76
C THR A 737 18.00 9.72 -38.86
N MET A 738 18.53 10.77 -39.49
CA MET A 738 18.03 11.22 -40.79
C MET A 738 18.20 10.07 -41.79
N PHE A 739 17.10 9.56 -42.35
CA PHE A 739 17.13 9.09 -43.74
C PHE A 739 15.87 9.58 -44.45
N GLY A 740 16.12 10.26 -45.57
CA GLY A 740 15.12 10.96 -46.36
C GLY A 740 14.08 10.03 -46.98
N ALA A 741 12.98 10.66 -47.37
CA ALA A 741 11.88 10.08 -48.10
C ALA A 741 12.31 9.23 -49.29
N LEU A 742 11.73 8.03 -49.42
CA LEU A 742 11.35 7.41 -50.69
C LEU A 742 10.38 6.23 -50.42
N GLY A 743 9.18 6.33 -51.00
CA GLY A 743 8.48 5.20 -51.64
C GLY A 743 7.98 4.01 -50.79
N THR A 744 6.68 4.04 -50.52
CA THR A 744 5.72 2.92 -50.68
C THR A 744 5.98 1.56 -50.01
N GLY A 745 5.12 1.26 -49.02
CA GLY A 745 4.43 -0.02 -48.93
C GLY A 745 5.14 -1.17 -48.22
N LEU A 746 4.93 -1.31 -46.91
CA LEU A 746 4.75 -2.60 -46.26
C LEU A 746 4.05 -2.39 -44.90
N LEU A 747 2.91 -3.07 -44.71
CA LEU A 747 2.27 -3.25 -43.41
C LEU A 747 3.21 -4.05 -42.50
N ILE A 748 3.69 -3.46 -41.41
CA ILE A 748 4.33 -4.19 -40.32
C ILE A 748 3.28 -4.38 -39.21
N THR A 749 2.81 -5.62 -39.10
CA THR A 749 2.23 -6.17 -37.87
C THR A 749 3.33 -6.25 -36.82
N CYS A 750 3.36 -5.32 -35.87
CA CYS A 750 4.13 -5.49 -34.64
C CYS A 750 3.40 -6.48 -33.74
N THR A 751 3.72 -7.77 -33.93
CA THR A 751 3.56 -8.80 -32.92
C THR A 751 4.55 -8.50 -31.81
N ILE A 752 4.07 -8.34 -30.58
CA ILE A 752 4.88 -8.26 -29.37
C ILE A 752 5.50 -9.66 -29.18
N MET A 753 6.75 -9.82 -29.58
CA MET A 753 7.63 -10.89 -29.14
C MET A 753 8.70 -10.25 -28.26
N TRP A 754 8.63 -10.51 -26.96
CA TRP A 754 9.74 -10.25 -26.06
C TRP A 754 10.89 -11.21 -26.41
N PHE A 755 12.09 -10.64 -26.51
CA PHE A 755 13.35 -11.38 -26.63
C PHE A 755 13.60 -12.19 -25.35
N GLU A 756 13.72 -13.51 -25.48
CA GLU A 756 14.56 -14.32 -24.60
C GLU A 756 16.02 -14.07 -25.00
N GLU A 757 16.79 -13.32 -24.20
CA GLU A 757 18.25 -13.37 -24.30
C GLU A 757 18.78 -14.46 -23.36
N SER A 758 19.13 -15.58 -23.99
CA SER A 758 19.97 -16.62 -23.40
C SER A 758 21.44 -16.19 -23.54
N TYR A 759 22.08 -15.76 -22.44
CA TYR A 759 23.53 -15.68 -22.39
C TYR A 759 24.11 -17.08 -22.16
N LEU A 760 24.53 -17.72 -23.24
CA LEU A 760 25.50 -18.82 -23.23
C LEU A 760 26.89 -18.24 -23.51
N LEU A 761 27.70 -18.15 -22.46
CA LEU A 761 29.14 -18.01 -22.52
C LEU A 761 29.75 -19.28 -23.15
N LEU A 762 30.38 -19.14 -24.31
CA LEU A 762 31.39 -20.08 -24.82
C LEU A 762 32.50 -19.27 -25.49
N GLY A 763 33.68 -19.31 -24.86
CA GLY A 763 34.91 -18.61 -25.24
C GLY A 763 35.80 -18.47 -24.03
#